data_AF-A0A9P8LBQ4-F1
#
_entry.id   AF-A0A9P8LBQ4-F1
#
_cell.length_a   1.000
_cell.length_b   1.000
_cell.length_c   1.000
_cell.angle_alpha   90.00
_cell.angle_beta   90.00
_cell.angle_gamma   90.00
#
_symmetry.space_group_name_H-M   'P 1'
#
loop_
_entity.id
_entity.type
_entity.pdbx_description
1 polymer ?
#
loop_
_entity_poly.entity_id
_entity_poly.type
_entity_poly.pdbx_seq_one_letter_code
_entity_poly.pdbx_strand_id
1 'polypeptide(L)'
;MVGRPHLTDVITETFEAEVPTIHVTSMKTSEDIVHFIQNSIHKSAVLKRVPTELQTEIVDKLSNGAEGMFLWVGLMLKELTKKKSPATLRKSLNEAPKGISEMFRHVLENFSSSLTDEDSGYLNELLAWTTCAQSPLKLGELDAVLKLISDDGEGVFYLEGMLRKQYASFFSVIREDGLSTADLQNFRVIPVNSDSDQEAEAEAEEGLDDTEDDADFHSNPSTTQVTLCHSSIGDFFRDEAQGKVSAGGGYPMVGVNFNEAKTSILKTCLNLFCNEGLIEKAKGNTRLLSYAAKNWQHHLRIVDPSKASRVDRREIAGLLAGMFRSERFMRVWAGQLTWKFFNEDNVEMVRVWLEYKDIQDGLSSEDRDWIQSTVETPADTFLLPTRYVAQRWLQDMWWIPDSCCWVIYAFINLRKGTPLAASTARLDTATEILEAAEWANFEKTALWHRRLAMVFRDHEMYDDALAHFTKALQMDDTMWQARGGMALLYTLKAEYKEALRLDKITEDALQKITAADPHGSSNIKLSLHVVQERMSECYNHLGDKEAALEYRQRSFNNNNRCGSCIAEFLSLLAEKERHQDIIDLLKSMKDEIPGQGYSRLTVSLWQNQDNSSFTAGAALASQKTNELSFLIDAYRSAITAAKKQLNVTTASSLELCLAQLYYTYGQDEERAVRTWEKIRKTFARSKVETEMSDIKDEALTCLARHWFKMASGAEKTSTLARRYVSKLESLAKFEIQTAGQPSAFISTNASSVILGLWYRLSDRPEDARACFQAHIREALQILSDDDPENDSDGILNLGLVFLAAGDDKNAIAMFQALERWGKVQQRTDGIGENQEKKPDPPKTNPDEDDDFGCSCDGPCQRYFPNFYNMALCRYCYDVGFCELCLKRLKDGNLQTNICSPKHDWLVVPPLEKTIEVGKLLVGGEAIDFDDWKRSLKQQWQV
;
A
#
# COMPACT_ATOMS: atom_id res chain seq x y z
N MET A 1 17.59 3.05 -11.13
CA MET A 1 19.01 2.69 -11.39
C MET A 1 19.15 1.19 -11.21
N VAL A 2 19.31 0.43 -12.29
CA VAL A 2 19.41 -1.03 -12.20
C VAL A 2 20.88 -1.42 -12.10
N GLY A 3 21.35 -1.74 -10.90
CA GLY A 3 22.76 -2.09 -10.63
C GLY A 3 23.18 -3.49 -11.11
N ARG A 4 22.54 -4.03 -12.16
CA ARG A 4 22.69 -5.43 -12.59
C ARG A 4 22.90 -5.51 -14.10
N PRO A 5 24.15 -5.69 -14.57
CA PRO A 5 24.49 -5.73 -16.00
C PRO A 5 23.77 -6.82 -16.81
N HIS A 6 23.34 -7.91 -16.16
CA HIS A 6 22.59 -8.99 -16.82
C HIS A 6 21.12 -8.62 -17.10
N LEU A 7 20.61 -7.57 -16.48
CA LEU A 7 19.29 -7.01 -16.80
C LEU A 7 19.38 -6.01 -17.95
N THR A 8 20.58 -5.62 -18.39
CA THR A 8 20.74 -4.64 -19.47
C THR A 8 20.11 -5.12 -20.77
N ASP A 9 20.25 -6.40 -21.13
CA ASP A 9 19.64 -6.94 -22.34
C ASP A 9 18.11 -6.91 -22.24
N VAL A 10 17.56 -7.39 -21.12
CA VAL A 10 16.11 -7.37 -20.84
C VAL A 10 15.56 -5.94 -20.86
N ILE A 11 16.25 -4.99 -20.24
CA ILE A 11 15.85 -3.58 -20.20
C ILE A 11 15.90 -2.96 -21.59
N THR A 12 16.97 -3.23 -22.35
CA THR A 12 17.11 -2.71 -23.73
C THR A 12 16.01 -3.28 -24.64
N GLU A 13 15.63 -4.54 -24.41
CA GLU A 13 14.56 -5.23 -25.13
C GLU A 13 13.18 -4.69 -24.72
N THR A 14 12.94 -4.43 -23.43
CA THR A 14 11.68 -3.83 -22.93
C THR A 14 11.49 -2.39 -23.39
N PHE A 15 12.54 -1.56 -23.39
CA PHE A 15 12.43 -0.14 -23.72
C PHE A 15 12.72 0.18 -25.20
N GLU A 16 13.03 -0.82 -26.02
CA GLU A 16 13.37 -0.71 -27.45
C GLU A 16 14.41 0.39 -27.77
N ALA A 17 15.26 0.76 -26.80
CA ALA A 17 16.21 1.85 -26.91
C ALA A 17 17.48 1.60 -26.07
N GLU A 18 18.63 2.13 -26.54
CA GLU A 18 19.87 2.12 -25.76
C GLU A 18 19.71 2.96 -24.49
N VAL A 19 19.79 2.30 -23.33
CA VAL A 19 19.68 2.98 -22.04
C VAL A 19 21.04 3.58 -21.64
N PRO A 20 21.12 4.89 -21.33
CA PRO A 20 22.35 5.51 -20.83
C PRO A 20 22.89 4.78 -19.60
N THR A 21 24.08 4.18 -19.75
CA THR A 21 24.66 3.28 -18.73
C THR A 21 25.92 3.89 -18.12
N ILE A 22 25.95 3.97 -16.78
CA ILE A 22 27.13 4.41 -16.02
C ILE A 22 27.89 3.17 -15.53
N HIS A 23 29.10 2.95 -16.07
CA HIS A 23 29.98 1.90 -15.58
C HIS A 23 30.72 2.33 -14.31
N VAL A 24 30.35 1.72 -13.18
CA VAL A 24 31.06 1.82 -11.90
C VAL A 24 32.11 0.71 -11.84
N THR A 25 33.38 1.08 -12.00
CA THR A 25 34.51 0.14 -11.98
C THR A 25 35.32 0.31 -10.70
N SER A 26 36.03 -0.73 -10.25
CA SER A 26 36.89 -0.68 -9.06
C SER A 26 37.87 0.50 -9.05
N MET A 27 38.43 0.86 -10.21
CA MET A 27 39.30 2.03 -10.37
C MET A 27 38.61 3.36 -10.04
N LYS A 28 37.32 3.50 -10.37
CA LYS A 28 36.56 4.73 -10.15
C LYS A 28 36.10 4.87 -8.69
N THR A 29 35.93 3.76 -7.99
CA THR A 29 35.51 3.74 -6.58
C THR A 29 36.66 3.69 -5.59
N SER A 30 37.91 3.58 -6.06
CA SER A 30 39.07 3.35 -5.19
C SER A 30 39.29 4.49 -4.19
N GLU A 31 39.17 5.75 -4.63
CA GLU A 31 39.33 6.93 -3.76
C GLU A 31 38.20 6.99 -2.71
N ASP A 32 36.97 6.73 -3.13
CA ASP A 32 35.80 6.70 -2.24
C ASP A 32 35.94 5.60 -1.17
N ILE A 33 36.47 4.43 -1.53
CA ILE A 33 36.74 3.33 -0.60
C ILE A 33 37.81 3.73 0.42
N VAL A 34 38.90 4.37 -0.01
CA VAL A 34 39.93 4.87 0.90
C VAL A 34 39.33 5.88 1.88
N HIS A 35 38.55 6.83 1.38
CA HIS A 35 37.86 7.81 2.21
C HIS A 35 36.87 7.15 3.18
N PHE A 36 36.12 6.15 2.72
CA PHE A 36 35.22 5.37 3.56
C PHE A 36 35.96 4.64 4.69
N ILE A 37 37.11 4.01 4.41
CA ILE A 37 37.93 3.33 5.43
C ILE A 37 38.43 4.34 6.46
N GLN A 38 39.02 5.45 6.00
CA GLN A 38 39.55 6.49 6.89
C GLN A 38 38.47 7.09 7.79
N ASN A 39 37.30 7.40 7.21
CA ASN A 39 36.16 7.92 7.97
C ASN A 39 35.65 6.89 8.98
N SER A 40 35.57 5.61 8.59
CA SER A 40 35.17 4.52 9.49
C SER A 40 36.15 4.30 10.65
N ILE A 41 37.47 4.39 10.41
CA ILE A 41 38.49 4.37 11.46
C ILE A 41 38.31 5.57 12.40
N HIS A 42 38.10 6.76 11.85
CA HIS A 42 37.95 7.98 12.65
C HIS A 42 36.70 7.95 13.55
N LYS A 43 35.63 7.33 13.06
CA LYS A 43 34.38 7.15 13.79
C LYS A 43 34.48 6.05 14.85
N SER A 44 35.19 4.96 14.57
CA SER A 44 35.31 3.82 15.49
C SER A 44 35.98 4.18 16.82
N ALA A 45 35.34 3.84 17.94
CA ALA A 45 35.90 4.00 19.29
C ALA A 45 37.18 3.16 19.47
N VAL A 46 37.25 1.97 18.87
CA VAL A 46 38.40 1.08 18.97
C VAL A 46 39.49 1.48 17.97
N LEU A 47 39.16 1.58 16.67
CA LEU A 47 40.17 1.73 15.62
C LEU A 47 40.85 3.11 15.64
N LYS A 48 40.16 4.18 16.10
CA LYS A 48 40.77 5.51 16.26
C LYS A 48 41.93 5.52 17.27
N ARG A 49 41.91 4.59 18.25
CA ARG A 49 42.91 4.47 19.32
C ARG A 49 44.08 3.55 18.95
N VAL A 50 44.02 2.89 17.80
CA VAL A 50 45.11 2.05 17.27
C VAL A 50 46.28 2.94 16.82
N PRO A 51 47.56 2.51 16.96
CA PRO A 51 48.70 3.30 16.49
C PRO A 51 48.60 3.70 15.02
N THR A 52 49.06 4.90 14.68
CA THR A 52 48.92 5.51 13.35
C THR A 52 49.56 4.66 12.25
N GLU A 53 50.66 3.97 12.54
CA GLU A 53 51.31 3.04 11.61
C GLU A 53 50.38 1.88 11.25
N LEU A 54 49.66 1.34 12.24
CA LEU A 54 48.72 0.24 12.04
C LEU A 54 47.40 0.72 11.42
N GLN A 55 46.96 1.96 11.67
CA GLN A 55 45.85 2.56 10.92
C GLN A 55 46.18 2.68 9.42
N THR A 56 47.40 3.09 9.10
CA THR A 56 47.88 3.17 7.71
C THR A 56 47.92 1.78 7.07
N GLU A 57 48.39 0.78 7.81
CA GLU A 57 48.38 -0.63 7.38
C GLU A 57 46.95 -1.14 7.10
N ILE A 58 45.96 -0.78 7.93
CA ILE A 58 44.54 -1.09 7.69
C ILE A 58 44.06 -0.45 6.38
N VAL A 59 44.31 0.84 6.17
CA VAL A 59 43.87 1.56 4.96
C VAL A 59 44.45 0.91 3.71
N ASP A 60 45.76 0.64 3.69
CA ASP A 60 46.44 0.03 2.55
C ASP A 60 45.92 -1.39 2.26
N LYS A 61 45.85 -2.25 3.28
CA LYS A 61 45.41 -3.64 3.10
C LYS A 61 43.95 -3.75 2.67
N LEU A 62 43.06 -2.96 3.29
CA LEU A 62 41.63 -3.04 2.97
C LEU A 62 41.31 -2.40 1.61
N SER A 63 41.95 -1.29 1.25
CA SER A 63 41.70 -0.66 -0.06
C SER A 63 42.17 -1.54 -1.22
N ASN A 64 43.33 -2.18 -1.08
CA ASN A 64 43.85 -3.13 -2.08
C ASN A 64 43.00 -4.41 -2.17
N GLY A 65 42.45 -4.89 -1.04
CA GLY A 65 41.61 -6.09 -0.98
C GLY A 65 40.13 -5.86 -1.35
N ALA A 66 39.68 -4.60 -1.42
CA ALA A 66 38.27 -4.28 -1.59
C ALA A 66 37.74 -4.64 -2.99
N GLU A 67 38.58 -4.60 -4.02
CA GLU A 67 38.21 -4.83 -5.43
C GLU A 67 36.96 -4.03 -5.88
N GLY A 68 36.74 -2.84 -5.31
CA GLY A 68 35.56 -2.00 -5.58
C GLY A 68 34.34 -2.25 -4.68
N MET A 69 34.41 -3.15 -3.70
CA MET A 69 33.27 -3.56 -2.86
C MET A 69 33.29 -2.92 -1.46
N PHE A 70 32.44 -1.91 -1.25
CA PHE A 70 32.26 -1.27 0.07
C PHE A 70 31.77 -2.25 1.15
N LEU A 71 30.92 -3.22 0.79
CA LEU A 71 30.40 -4.21 1.75
C LEU A 71 31.53 -5.07 2.33
N TRP A 72 32.46 -5.53 1.49
CA TRP A 72 33.61 -6.32 1.94
C TRP A 72 34.44 -5.53 2.97
N VAL A 73 34.70 -4.25 2.67
CA VAL A 73 35.42 -3.34 3.56
C VAL A 73 34.68 -3.12 4.87
N GLY A 74 33.36 -2.89 4.81
CA GLY A 74 32.52 -2.72 5.99
C GLY A 74 32.53 -3.95 6.91
N LEU A 75 32.45 -5.16 6.34
CA LEU A 75 32.53 -6.42 7.09
C LEU A 75 33.92 -6.61 7.71
N MET A 76 35.01 -6.35 6.97
CA MET A 76 36.37 -6.39 7.53
C MET A 76 36.53 -5.41 8.69
N LEU A 77 36.09 -4.16 8.54
CA LEU A 77 36.20 -3.15 9.59
C LEU A 77 35.46 -3.59 10.86
N LYS A 78 34.25 -4.15 10.72
CA LYS A 78 33.48 -4.70 11.84
C LYS A 78 34.14 -5.92 12.50
N GLU A 79 34.94 -6.68 11.76
CA GLU A 79 35.75 -7.75 12.35
C GLU A 79 36.95 -7.19 13.12
N LEU A 80 37.62 -6.19 12.56
CA LEU A 80 38.81 -5.58 13.16
C LEU A 80 38.48 -4.85 14.47
N THR A 81 37.28 -4.26 14.61
CA THR A 81 36.86 -3.63 15.87
C THR A 81 36.78 -4.62 17.04
N LYS A 82 36.55 -5.91 16.77
CA LYS A 82 36.48 -6.96 17.79
C LYS A 82 37.87 -7.42 18.28
N LYS A 83 38.96 -7.02 17.62
CA LYS A 83 40.32 -7.51 17.93
C LYS A 83 40.93 -6.69 19.07
N LYS A 84 41.24 -7.38 20.18
CA LYS A 84 41.76 -6.75 21.41
C LYS A 84 43.27 -6.50 21.43
N SER A 85 44.05 -6.99 20.44
CA SER A 85 45.49 -6.77 20.40
C SER A 85 46.01 -6.47 18.99
N PRO A 86 47.11 -5.71 18.85
CA PRO A 86 47.73 -5.45 17.54
C PRO A 86 48.14 -6.71 16.79
N ALA A 87 48.55 -7.76 17.52
CA ALA A 87 48.96 -9.03 16.91
C ALA A 87 47.78 -9.77 16.27
N THR A 88 46.64 -9.85 16.96
CA THR A 88 45.44 -10.50 16.41
C THR A 88 44.80 -9.65 15.31
N LEU A 89 44.90 -8.32 15.38
CA LEU A 89 44.47 -7.41 14.33
C LEU A 89 45.29 -7.63 13.05
N ARG A 90 46.63 -7.61 13.13
CA ARG A 90 47.50 -7.89 11.97
C ARG A 90 47.29 -9.29 11.41
N LYS A 91 47.01 -10.28 12.26
CA LYS A 91 46.65 -11.62 11.80
C LYS A 91 45.40 -11.57 10.92
N SER A 92 44.31 -10.95 11.39
CA SER A 92 43.09 -10.77 10.60
C SER A 92 43.29 -9.97 9.30
N LEU A 93 44.16 -8.96 9.30
CA LEU A 93 44.49 -8.22 8.06
C LEU A 93 45.25 -9.07 7.04
N ASN A 94 46.15 -9.94 7.50
CA ASN A 94 46.94 -10.80 6.60
C ASN A 94 46.15 -12.03 6.11
N GLU A 95 45.19 -12.49 6.91
CA GLU A 95 44.27 -13.60 6.59
C GLU A 95 42.94 -13.09 6.00
N ALA A 96 42.90 -11.84 5.53
CA ALA A 96 41.68 -11.23 5.01
C ALA A 96 41.10 -12.05 3.83
N PRO A 97 39.79 -12.35 3.83
CA PRO A 97 39.17 -13.15 2.77
C PRO A 97 39.27 -12.48 1.41
N LYS A 98 39.58 -13.26 0.36
CA LYS A 98 39.72 -12.72 -1.01
C LYS A 98 38.36 -12.72 -1.71
N GLY A 99 37.81 -11.53 -1.94
CA GLY A 99 36.51 -11.37 -2.58
C GLY A 99 35.33 -11.56 -1.62
N ILE A 100 34.12 -11.26 -2.10
CA ILE A 100 32.92 -11.21 -1.26
C ILE A 100 32.41 -12.59 -0.82
N SER A 101 32.53 -13.62 -1.66
CA SER A 101 32.07 -14.97 -1.31
C SER A 101 32.88 -15.56 -0.16
N GLU A 102 34.21 -15.44 -0.20
CA GLU A 102 35.08 -15.89 0.91
C GLU A 102 34.86 -15.04 2.16
N MET A 103 34.54 -13.75 2.00
CA MET A 103 34.13 -12.92 3.13
C MET A 103 32.85 -13.43 3.79
N PHE A 104 31.84 -13.81 3.01
CA PHE A 104 30.62 -14.39 3.58
C PHE A 104 30.89 -15.72 4.27
N ARG A 105 31.71 -16.60 3.69
CA ARG A 105 32.15 -17.84 4.38
C ARG A 105 32.80 -17.54 5.72
N HIS A 106 33.75 -16.60 5.73
CA HIS A 106 34.45 -16.19 6.95
C HIS A 106 33.50 -15.64 8.02
N VAL A 107 32.49 -14.85 7.63
CA VAL A 107 31.45 -14.37 8.56
C VAL A 107 30.61 -15.55 9.09
N LEU A 108 30.25 -16.52 8.25
CA LEU A 108 29.52 -17.74 8.67
C LEU A 108 30.36 -18.62 9.60
N GLU A 109 31.66 -18.78 9.36
CA GLU A 109 32.60 -19.50 10.23
C GLU A 109 32.71 -18.83 11.60
N ASN A 110 32.75 -17.49 11.64
CA ASN A 110 32.74 -16.76 12.90
C ASN A 110 31.43 -17.04 13.67
N PHE A 111 30.27 -17.04 13.02
CA PHE A 111 29.01 -17.46 13.66
C PHE A 111 29.07 -18.90 14.14
N SER A 112 29.53 -19.84 13.31
CA SER A 112 29.71 -21.25 13.66
C SER A 112 30.58 -21.45 14.91
N SER A 113 31.66 -20.66 15.05
CA SER A 113 32.55 -20.76 16.22
C SER A 113 31.97 -20.17 17.52
N SER A 114 30.92 -19.34 17.41
CA SER A 114 30.42 -18.51 18.52
C SER A 114 29.01 -18.85 18.99
N LEU A 115 28.19 -19.46 18.13
CA LEU A 115 26.80 -19.81 18.41
C LEU A 115 26.68 -21.25 18.93
N THR A 116 25.62 -21.50 19.69
CA THR A 116 25.20 -22.86 20.05
C THR A 116 24.59 -23.58 18.85
N ASP A 117 24.39 -24.90 18.95
CA ASP A 117 23.68 -25.67 17.91
C ASP A 117 22.25 -25.15 17.70
N GLU A 118 21.57 -24.76 18.79
CA GLU A 118 20.21 -24.21 18.75
C GLU A 118 20.17 -22.83 18.06
N ASP A 119 21.01 -21.89 18.50
CA ASP A 119 21.08 -20.54 17.91
C ASP A 119 21.48 -20.57 16.44
N SER A 120 22.39 -21.50 16.08
CA SER A 120 22.78 -21.74 14.69
C SER A 120 21.63 -22.30 13.86
N GLY A 121 20.78 -23.14 14.45
CA GLY A 121 19.52 -23.61 13.86
C GLY A 121 18.59 -22.44 13.53
N TYR A 122 18.34 -21.54 14.49
CA TYR A 122 17.51 -20.36 14.26
C TYR A 122 18.08 -19.44 13.18
N LEU A 123 19.39 -19.15 13.21
CA LEU A 123 20.03 -18.33 12.18
C LEU A 123 19.91 -18.96 10.79
N ASN A 124 20.08 -20.28 10.68
CA ASN A 124 19.92 -20.99 9.41
C ASN A 124 18.51 -20.87 8.86
N GLU A 125 17.47 -20.97 9.70
CA GLU A 125 16.09 -20.76 9.28
C GLU A 125 15.84 -19.32 8.84
N LEU A 126 16.29 -18.32 9.61
CA LEU A 126 16.16 -16.92 9.22
C LEU A 126 16.79 -16.64 7.85
N LEU A 127 18.00 -17.17 7.60
CA LEU A 127 18.69 -17.04 6.32
C LEU A 127 17.95 -17.79 5.20
N ALA A 128 17.47 -19.00 5.46
CA ALA A 128 16.73 -19.80 4.48
C ALA A 128 15.44 -19.11 4.03
N TRP A 129 14.61 -18.67 4.99
CA TRP A 129 13.33 -18.02 4.73
C TRP A 129 13.50 -16.68 4.01
N THR A 130 14.42 -15.82 4.47
CA THR A 130 14.69 -14.53 3.80
C THR A 130 15.31 -14.70 2.42
N THR A 131 16.08 -15.77 2.19
CA THR A 131 16.66 -16.05 0.87
C THR A 131 15.61 -16.58 -0.11
N CYS A 132 14.67 -17.41 0.33
CA CYS A 132 13.72 -18.09 -0.55
C CYS A 132 12.35 -17.40 -0.68
N ALA A 133 12.03 -16.42 0.15
CA ALA A 133 10.75 -15.71 0.08
C ALA A 133 10.60 -14.90 -1.21
N GLN A 134 9.35 -14.81 -1.70
CA GLN A 134 9.00 -14.02 -2.88
C GLN A 134 9.10 -12.51 -2.63
N SER A 135 8.79 -12.08 -1.41
CA SER A 135 8.78 -10.69 -0.97
C SER A 135 9.39 -10.57 0.43
N PRO A 136 9.81 -9.36 0.86
CA PRO A 136 10.33 -9.14 2.20
C PRO A 136 9.38 -9.64 3.30
N LEU A 137 9.87 -10.55 4.13
CA LEU A 137 9.12 -11.11 5.25
C LEU A 137 8.91 -10.06 6.34
N LYS A 138 7.75 -10.11 7.00
CA LYS A 138 7.48 -9.31 8.19
C LYS A 138 8.21 -9.89 9.40
N LEU A 139 8.63 -9.04 10.33
CA LEU A 139 9.27 -9.47 11.58
C LEU A 139 8.43 -10.51 12.33
N GLY A 140 7.10 -10.32 12.35
CA GLY A 140 6.15 -11.24 12.97
C GLY A 140 5.95 -12.56 12.22
N GLU A 141 6.29 -12.64 10.93
CA GLU A 141 6.30 -13.90 10.17
C GLU A 141 7.56 -14.71 10.48
N LEU A 142 8.72 -14.06 10.60
CA LEU A 142 9.96 -14.72 11.01
C LEU A 142 9.90 -15.20 12.47
N ASP A 143 9.35 -14.40 13.37
CA ASP A 143 9.06 -14.83 14.76
C ASP A 143 8.18 -16.09 14.78
N ALA A 144 7.21 -16.17 13.85
CA ALA A 144 6.36 -17.33 13.70
C ALA A 144 7.06 -18.59 13.21
N VAL A 145 8.01 -18.43 12.28
CA VAL A 145 8.88 -19.53 11.85
C VAL A 145 9.66 -20.08 13.03
N LEU A 146 10.28 -19.22 13.84
CA LEU A 146 11.09 -19.66 14.98
C LEU A 146 10.26 -20.36 16.05
N LYS A 147 9.04 -19.86 16.33
CA LYS A 147 8.08 -20.55 17.23
C LYS A 147 7.66 -21.91 16.71
N LEU A 148 7.49 -22.05 15.39
CA LEU A 148 7.09 -23.33 14.80
C LEU A 148 8.18 -24.40 15.00
N ILE A 149 9.45 -24.02 14.84
CA ILE A 149 10.59 -24.95 14.94
C ILE A 149 11.09 -25.18 16.37
N SER A 150 10.79 -24.29 17.33
CA SER A 150 11.15 -24.50 18.74
C SER A 150 10.37 -25.67 19.34
N ASP A 151 11.02 -26.51 20.15
CA ASP A 151 10.38 -27.68 20.78
C ASP A 151 9.23 -27.27 21.73
N ASP A 152 9.37 -26.15 22.44
CA ASP A 152 8.37 -25.62 23.36
C ASP A 152 7.31 -24.73 22.70
N GLY A 153 7.54 -24.29 21.46
CA GLY A 153 6.66 -23.38 20.72
C GLY A 153 6.81 -21.89 21.05
N GLU A 154 7.74 -21.51 21.93
CA GLU A 154 7.91 -20.12 22.41
C GLU A 154 8.84 -19.29 21.50
N GLY A 155 9.76 -19.95 20.78
CA GLY A 155 10.69 -19.30 19.86
C GLY A 155 11.82 -18.58 20.58
N VAL A 156 12.28 -17.44 20.05
CA VAL A 156 13.41 -16.67 20.61
C VAL A 156 12.94 -15.41 21.33
N PHE A 157 13.65 -15.05 22.40
CA PHE A 157 13.46 -13.76 23.06
C PHE A 157 14.02 -12.63 22.18
N TYR A 158 13.23 -11.57 21.98
CA TYR A 158 13.65 -10.33 21.32
C TYR A 158 14.35 -10.50 19.96
N LEU A 159 13.68 -11.19 19.02
CA LEU A 159 14.17 -11.41 17.65
C LEU A 159 14.65 -10.12 16.94
N GLU A 160 13.96 -9.00 17.16
CA GLU A 160 14.36 -7.71 16.58
C GLU A 160 15.78 -7.30 16.99
N GLY A 161 16.11 -7.42 18.27
CA GLY A 161 17.45 -7.13 18.77
C GLY A 161 18.51 -8.02 18.13
N MET A 162 18.22 -9.32 18.01
CA MET A 162 19.12 -10.28 17.34
C MET A 162 19.39 -9.89 15.88
N LEU A 163 18.34 -9.61 15.11
CA LEU A 163 18.46 -9.23 13.70
C LEU A 163 19.22 -7.90 13.52
N ARG A 164 18.95 -6.91 14.38
CA ARG A 164 19.55 -5.57 14.28
C ARG A 164 20.96 -5.46 14.84
N LYS A 165 21.35 -6.32 15.78
CA LYS A 165 22.67 -6.27 16.44
C LYS A 165 23.53 -7.48 16.04
N GLN A 166 23.12 -8.67 16.46
CA GLN A 166 23.90 -9.91 16.35
C GLN A 166 24.06 -10.35 14.89
N TYR A 167 22.97 -10.35 14.11
CA TYR A 167 22.93 -10.83 12.73
C TYR A 167 22.92 -9.71 11.67
N ALA A 168 23.22 -8.47 12.07
CA ALA A 168 23.20 -7.29 11.20
C ALA A 168 24.20 -7.33 10.02
N SER A 169 25.12 -8.29 10.00
CA SER A 169 25.99 -8.55 8.84
C SER A 169 25.22 -9.14 7.66
N PHE A 170 24.08 -9.78 7.90
CA PHE A 170 23.26 -10.40 6.85
C PHE A 170 21.88 -9.74 6.70
N PHE A 171 21.29 -9.24 7.79
CA PHE A 171 19.93 -8.71 7.78
C PHE A 171 19.89 -7.19 7.86
N SER A 172 18.89 -6.62 7.20
CA SER A 172 18.41 -5.26 7.40
C SER A 172 16.96 -5.31 7.87
N VAL A 173 16.68 -4.63 8.98
CA VAL A 173 15.34 -4.51 9.56
C VAL A 173 14.85 -3.08 9.32
N ILE A 174 13.79 -2.97 8.53
CA ILE A 174 13.26 -1.70 8.03
C ILE A 174 11.85 -1.56 8.59
N ARG A 175 11.64 -0.51 9.39
CA ARG A 175 10.32 -0.18 9.91
C ARG A 175 9.42 0.30 8.78
N GLU A 176 8.13 0.35 9.08
CA GLU A 176 7.12 0.88 8.17
C GLU A 176 7.47 2.29 7.69
N ASP A 177 8.02 3.15 8.55
CA ASP A 177 8.49 4.51 8.25
C ASP A 177 9.75 4.59 7.35
N GLY A 178 10.26 3.46 6.87
CA GLY A 178 11.47 3.35 6.06
C GLY A 178 12.77 3.45 6.85
N LEU A 179 12.72 3.62 8.17
CA LEU A 179 13.93 3.78 8.98
C LEU A 179 14.64 2.43 9.20
N SER A 180 15.93 2.41 8.86
CA SER A 180 16.83 1.29 9.15
C SER A 180 17.38 1.36 10.57
N THR A 181 18.10 0.32 11.02
CA THR A 181 18.79 0.33 12.32
C THR A 181 19.72 1.54 12.47
N ALA A 182 20.48 1.86 11.44
CA ALA A 182 21.41 2.99 11.46
C ALA A 182 20.67 4.33 11.60
N ASP A 183 19.49 4.45 10.98
CA ASP A 183 18.69 5.67 11.08
C ASP A 183 18.14 5.85 12.48
N LEU A 184 17.57 4.79 13.08
CA LEU A 184 17.04 4.83 14.43
C LEU A 184 18.13 5.19 15.46
N GLN A 185 19.35 4.71 15.26
CA GLN A 185 20.50 5.06 16.10
C GLN A 185 20.90 6.53 15.91
N ASN A 186 20.92 7.04 14.67
CA ASN A 186 21.23 8.45 14.40
C ASN A 186 20.15 9.41 14.93
N PHE A 187 18.87 9.03 14.86
CA PHE A 187 17.76 9.85 15.36
C PHE A 187 17.77 10.00 16.89
N ARG A 188 18.31 9.03 17.63
CA ARG A 188 18.47 9.15 19.10
C ARG A 188 19.50 10.21 19.50
N VAL A 189 20.49 10.49 18.64
CA VAL A 189 21.55 11.48 18.89
C VAL A 189 21.09 12.91 18.59
N ILE A 190 20.00 13.09 17.83
CA ILE A 190 19.41 14.40 17.57
C ILE A 190 18.28 14.61 18.61
N PRO A 191 18.45 15.47 19.63
CA PRO A 191 17.33 15.84 20.48
C PRO A 191 16.30 16.55 19.60
N VAL A 192 15.25 15.82 19.24
CA VAL A 192 14.02 16.43 18.76
C VAL A 192 13.48 17.14 19.98
N ASN A 193 13.57 18.46 20.01
CA ASN A 193 12.79 19.30 20.92
C ASN A 193 11.31 18.95 20.71
N SER A 194 10.82 17.92 21.38
CA SER A 194 9.42 17.66 21.56
C SER A 194 8.98 18.54 22.71
N ASP A 195 8.11 19.50 22.41
CA ASP A 195 7.37 20.32 23.39
C ASP A 195 6.43 19.44 24.24
N SER A 196 6.98 18.49 24.99
CA SER A 196 6.38 18.02 26.23
C SER A 196 7.14 18.73 27.34
N ASP A 197 6.45 19.53 28.15
CA ASP A 197 6.97 20.24 29.33
C ASP A 197 7.45 19.30 30.45
N GLN A 198 8.30 18.33 30.13
CA GLN A 198 9.01 17.50 31.10
C GLN A 198 10.48 17.44 30.68
N GLU A 199 11.24 18.41 31.21
CA GLU A 199 12.69 18.38 31.28
C GLU A 199 13.13 17.10 32.02
N ALA A 200 13.71 16.16 31.28
CA ALA A 200 14.62 15.18 31.84
C ALA A 200 15.96 15.37 31.12
N GLU A 201 16.88 16.05 31.81
CA GLU A 201 18.27 16.20 31.41
C GLU A 201 18.91 14.81 31.27
N ALA A 202 19.27 14.44 30.05
CA ALA A 202 20.21 13.34 29.81
C ALA A 202 21.38 13.91 29.01
N GLU A 203 22.53 14.05 29.68
CA GLU A 203 23.81 14.41 29.07
C GLU A 203 24.19 13.35 28.02
N ALA A 204 24.30 13.74 26.75
CA ALA A 204 24.72 12.85 25.68
C ALA A 204 26.23 12.97 25.44
N GLU A 205 26.98 11.91 25.76
CA GLU A 205 28.33 11.70 25.21
C GLU A 205 28.22 11.28 23.74
N GLU A 206 28.80 12.07 22.84
CA GLU A 206 29.00 11.68 21.44
C GLU A 206 30.04 10.55 21.35
N GLY A 207 29.58 9.31 21.21
CA GLY A 207 30.42 8.15 20.93
C GLY A 207 29.67 7.11 20.13
N LEU A 208 30.35 6.47 19.17
CA LEU A 208 29.95 5.14 18.70
C LEU A 208 30.11 4.19 19.88
N ASP A 209 29.03 4.08 20.65
CA ASP A 209 29.03 3.25 21.83
C ASP A 209 28.87 1.78 21.41
N ASP A 210 29.93 1.02 21.65
CA ASP A 210 29.95 -0.45 21.65
C ASP A 210 29.51 -0.98 23.04
N THR A 211 28.92 -0.15 23.91
CA THR A 211 28.25 -0.64 25.13
C THR A 211 26.77 -0.92 24.91
N GLU A 212 26.30 -1.95 25.59
CA GLU A 212 24.95 -2.54 25.53
C GLU A 212 23.90 -1.57 26.06
N ASP A 213 23.60 -0.50 25.32
CA ASP A 213 22.36 0.22 25.54
C ASP A 213 21.24 -0.70 25.05
N ASP A 214 20.39 -1.14 25.97
CA ASP A 214 19.17 -1.93 25.73
C ASP A 214 18.12 -1.05 25.05
N ALA A 215 18.51 -0.55 23.88
CA ALA A 215 17.67 0.12 22.92
C ALA A 215 16.60 -0.87 22.47
N ASP A 216 15.42 -0.80 23.10
CA ASP A 216 14.22 -1.29 22.47
C ASP A 216 13.99 -0.45 21.21
N PHE A 217 14.15 -1.08 20.04
CA PHE A 217 13.90 -0.43 18.75
C PHE A 217 12.39 -0.19 18.52
N HIS A 218 11.55 -0.85 19.34
CA HIS A 218 10.10 -0.73 19.38
C HIS A 218 9.47 -0.75 17.97
N SER A 219 9.72 -1.81 17.21
CA SER A 219 9.06 -2.01 15.90
C SER A 219 7.72 -2.72 16.03
N ASN A 220 6.78 -2.41 15.14
CA ASN A 220 5.56 -3.19 14.98
C ASN A 220 5.87 -4.49 14.19
N PRO A 221 5.71 -5.69 14.78
CA PRO A 221 6.04 -6.93 14.09
C PRO A 221 5.20 -7.21 12.83
N SER A 222 4.03 -6.59 12.70
CA SER A 222 3.13 -6.81 11.56
C SER A 222 3.53 -5.97 10.33
N THR A 223 4.19 -4.83 10.52
CA THR A 223 4.50 -3.90 9.43
C THR A 223 5.99 -3.84 9.11
N THR A 224 6.86 -4.03 10.11
CA THR A 224 8.33 -4.04 9.95
C THR A 224 8.80 -5.20 9.07
N GLN A 225 9.60 -4.87 8.05
CA GLN A 225 10.16 -5.81 7.08
C GLN A 225 11.59 -6.22 7.46
N VAL A 226 11.92 -7.47 7.17
CA VAL A 226 13.26 -8.04 7.30
C VAL A 226 13.74 -8.47 5.91
N THR A 227 14.91 -7.96 5.53
CA THR A 227 15.53 -8.22 4.22
C THR A 227 17.00 -8.58 4.41
N LEU A 228 17.62 -9.13 3.36
CA LEU A 228 19.08 -9.21 3.33
C LEU A 228 19.65 -7.79 3.15
N CYS A 229 20.69 -7.43 3.90
CA CYS A 229 21.23 -6.06 3.89
C CYS A 229 21.91 -5.69 2.57
N HIS A 230 22.23 -6.67 1.73
CA HIS A 230 22.78 -6.48 0.40
C HIS A 230 22.39 -7.62 -0.54
N SER A 231 22.14 -7.30 -1.82
CA SER A 231 21.69 -8.29 -2.81
C SER A 231 22.69 -9.41 -3.07
N SER A 232 24.00 -9.13 -3.00
CA SER A 232 25.06 -10.14 -3.17
C SER A 232 25.04 -11.25 -2.12
N ILE A 233 24.44 -11.02 -0.96
CA ILE A 233 24.23 -12.06 0.05
C ILE A 233 23.20 -13.07 -0.47
N GLY A 234 22.13 -12.57 -1.09
CA GLY A 234 21.12 -13.41 -1.74
C GLY A 234 21.73 -14.18 -2.90
N ASP A 235 22.55 -13.53 -3.72
CA ASP A 235 23.25 -14.20 -4.84
C ASP A 235 24.21 -15.30 -4.31
N PHE A 236 24.92 -15.05 -3.21
CA PHE A 236 25.78 -16.05 -2.54
C PHE A 236 24.97 -17.25 -2.04
N PHE A 237 23.86 -17.04 -1.32
CA PHE A 237 23.06 -18.17 -0.83
C PHE A 237 22.26 -18.90 -1.91
N ARG A 238 22.06 -18.29 -3.09
CA ARG A 238 21.38 -18.91 -4.25
C ARG A 238 22.33 -19.68 -5.17
N ASP A 239 23.65 -19.47 -5.04
CA ASP A 239 24.67 -20.22 -5.78
C ASP A 239 24.81 -21.65 -5.24
N GLU A 240 24.58 -22.65 -6.10
CA GLU A 240 24.62 -24.07 -5.73
C GLU A 240 26.03 -24.58 -5.38
N ALA A 241 27.08 -23.83 -5.73
CA ALA A 241 28.43 -24.13 -5.28
C ALA A 241 28.67 -23.73 -3.81
N GLN A 242 27.76 -22.96 -3.22
CA GLN A 242 27.80 -22.56 -1.82
C GLN A 242 26.96 -23.49 -0.94
N GLY A 243 27.25 -23.48 0.35
CA GLY A 243 26.53 -24.28 1.33
C GLY A 243 26.79 -23.81 2.75
N LYS A 244 26.37 -24.62 3.72
CA LYS A 244 26.68 -24.34 5.13
C LYS A 244 28.18 -24.48 5.39
N VAL A 245 28.70 -23.66 6.30
CA VAL A 245 30.13 -23.62 6.67
C VAL A 245 30.27 -23.91 8.18
N SER A 246 31.37 -24.55 8.58
CA SER A 246 31.70 -24.79 9.99
C SER A 246 33.14 -24.37 10.30
N ALA A 247 33.36 -23.85 11.50
CA ALA A 247 34.68 -23.47 12.00
C ALA A 247 35.59 -24.67 12.37
N GLY A 248 35.09 -25.91 12.24
CA GLY A 248 35.87 -27.12 12.48
C GLY A 248 35.11 -28.20 13.26
N GLY A 249 35.81 -29.28 13.62
CA GLY A 249 35.21 -30.42 14.33
C GLY A 249 34.62 -30.02 15.68
N GLY A 250 33.30 -30.17 15.83
CA GLY A 250 32.55 -29.85 17.05
C GLY A 250 31.79 -28.51 17.02
N TYR A 251 31.88 -27.73 15.94
CA TYR A 251 31.12 -26.49 15.77
C TYR A 251 29.94 -26.67 14.79
N PRO A 252 28.79 -26.02 15.06
CA PRO A 252 27.59 -26.12 14.21
C PRO A 252 27.84 -25.63 12.78
N MET A 253 27.09 -26.20 11.84
CA MET A 253 27.08 -25.74 10.44
C MET A 253 26.15 -24.53 10.29
N VAL A 254 26.66 -23.41 9.79
CA VAL A 254 25.91 -22.15 9.60
C VAL A 254 25.85 -21.76 8.12
N GLY A 255 24.67 -21.38 7.63
CA GLY A 255 24.42 -20.95 6.26
C GLY A 255 23.18 -21.61 5.66
N VAL A 256 23.07 -21.52 4.33
CA VAL A 256 21.93 -22.04 3.56
C VAL A 256 22.43 -23.04 2.53
N ASN A 257 21.82 -24.22 2.48
CA ASN A 257 21.84 -25.06 1.29
C ASN A 257 20.58 -24.73 0.51
N PHE A 258 20.71 -24.09 -0.66
CA PHE A 258 19.58 -23.46 -1.33
C PHE A 258 18.48 -24.45 -1.71
N ASN A 259 18.84 -25.61 -2.26
CA ASN A 259 17.85 -26.60 -2.71
C ASN A 259 17.16 -27.29 -1.54
N GLU A 260 17.90 -27.59 -0.47
CA GLU A 260 17.31 -28.11 0.78
C GLU A 260 16.39 -27.08 1.43
N ALA A 261 16.79 -25.80 1.48
CA ALA A 261 16.00 -24.71 2.04
C ALA A 261 14.67 -24.51 1.30
N LYS A 262 14.69 -24.41 -0.04
CA LYS A 262 13.46 -24.30 -0.83
C LYS A 262 12.52 -25.48 -0.57
N THR A 263 13.06 -26.70 -0.52
CA THR A 263 12.29 -27.92 -0.25
C THR A 263 11.68 -27.91 1.15
N SER A 264 12.46 -27.52 2.17
CA SER A 264 12.02 -27.43 3.56
C SER A 264 10.90 -26.39 3.75
N ILE A 265 11.02 -25.22 3.12
CA ILE A 265 10.03 -24.15 3.20
C ILE A 265 8.72 -24.58 2.52
N LEU A 266 8.80 -25.17 1.33
CA LEU A 266 7.63 -25.74 0.65
C LEU A 266 6.92 -26.77 1.53
N LYS A 267 7.67 -27.72 2.09
CA LYS A 267 7.13 -28.72 3.02
C LYS A 267 6.46 -28.08 4.22
N THR A 268 7.07 -27.04 4.80
CA THR A 268 6.52 -26.33 5.94
C THR A 268 5.18 -25.68 5.58
N CYS A 269 5.11 -24.98 4.43
CA CYS A 269 3.85 -24.39 3.94
C CYS A 269 2.76 -25.45 3.73
N LEU A 270 3.07 -26.59 3.09
CA LEU A 270 2.09 -27.65 2.85
C LEU A 270 1.66 -28.36 4.14
N ASN A 271 2.58 -28.58 5.07
CA ASN A 271 2.28 -29.17 6.38
C ASN A 271 1.36 -28.28 7.22
N LEU A 272 1.46 -26.95 7.12
CA LEU A 272 0.54 -26.03 7.78
C LEU A 272 -0.92 -26.17 7.29
N PHE A 273 -1.16 -26.83 6.17
CA PHE A 273 -2.51 -27.16 5.69
C PHE A 273 -2.96 -28.58 6.03
N CYS A 274 -2.01 -29.53 6.09
CA CYS A 274 -2.32 -30.96 6.15
C CYS A 274 -2.05 -31.60 7.53
N ASN A 275 -1.31 -30.94 8.42
CA ASN A 275 -0.89 -31.51 9.71
C ASN A 275 -1.60 -30.81 10.88
N GLU A 276 -2.51 -31.54 11.55
CA GLU A 276 -3.29 -31.00 12.66
C GLU A 276 -2.45 -30.55 13.85
N GLY A 277 -1.41 -31.29 14.22
CA GLY A 277 -0.55 -30.92 15.34
C GLY A 277 0.15 -29.58 15.08
N LEU A 278 0.58 -29.35 13.84
CA LEU A 278 1.18 -28.07 13.44
C LEU A 278 0.13 -26.97 13.29
N ILE A 279 -1.08 -27.29 12.82
CA ILE A 279 -2.20 -26.34 12.79
C ILE A 279 -2.52 -25.88 14.22
N GLU A 280 -2.66 -26.79 15.19
CA GLU A 280 -2.89 -26.48 16.61
C GLU A 280 -1.73 -25.66 17.20
N LYS A 281 -0.48 -26.07 16.94
CA LYS A 281 0.72 -25.31 17.36
C LYS A 281 0.74 -23.91 16.75
N ALA A 282 0.26 -23.78 15.51
CA ALA A 282 0.14 -22.52 14.79
C ALA A 282 -1.17 -21.75 15.07
N LYS A 283 -2.12 -22.26 15.88
CA LYS A 283 -3.36 -21.52 16.21
C LYS A 283 -3.10 -20.25 16.99
N GLY A 284 -1.99 -20.20 17.75
CA GLY A 284 -1.49 -18.95 18.36
C GLY A 284 -0.76 -18.02 17.38
N ASN A 285 -0.54 -18.47 16.13
CA ASN A 285 0.29 -17.79 15.14
C ASN A 285 -0.30 -17.80 13.72
N THR A 286 -1.38 -17.04 13.55
CA THR A 286 -2.11 -16.91 12.27
C THR A 286 -1.28 -16.27 11.15
N ARG A 287 -0.15 -15.64 11.46
CA ARG A 287 0.71 -14.95 10.48
C ARG A 287 1.36 -15.91 9.50
N LEU A 288 1.98 -16.99 9.98
CA LEU A 288 2.64 -17.96 9.11
C LEU A 288 1.65 -18.77 8.29
N LEU A 289 0.45 -19.04 8.83
CA LEU A 289 -0.62 -19.68 8.09
C LEU A 289 -1.08 -18.80 6.90
N SER A 290 -1.25 -17.50 7.14
CA SER A 290 -1.57 -16.51 6.11
C SER A 290 -0.46 -16.44 5.04
N TYR A 291 0.80 -16.41 5.47
CA TYR A 291 1.95 -16.45 4.55
C TYR A 291 1.92 -17.71 3.68
N ALA A 292 1.77 -18.90 4.29
CA ALA A 292 1.74 -20.16 3.55
C ALA A 292 0.60 -20.18 2.53
N ALA A 293 -0.60 -19.76 2.93
CA ALA A 293 -1.79 -19.76 2.06
C ALA A 293 -1.59 -18.88 0.82
N LYS A 294 -0.85 -17.77 0.96
CA LYS A 294 -0.52 -16.85 -0.15
C LYS A 294 0.65 -17.33 -1.01
N ASN A 295 1.66 -18.00 -0.43
CA ASN A 295 2.96 -18.19 -1.09
C ASN A 295 3.31 -19.65 -1.43
N TRP A 296 2.52 -20.66 -1.07
CA TRP A 296 2.86 -22.07 -1.35
C TRP A 296 3.09 -22.35 -2.84
N GLN A 297 2.36 -21.66 -3.73
CA GLN A 297 2.50 -21.79 -5.19
C GLN A 297 3.87 -21.33 -5.68
N HIS A 298 4.35 -20.19 -5.15
CA HIS A 298 5.69 -19.69 -5.43
C HIS A 298 6.75 -20.70 -4.99
N HIS A 299 6.63 -21.20 -3.76
CA HIS A 299 7.56 -22.20 -3.22
C HIS A 299 7.54 -23.50 -4.01
N LEU A 300 6.38 -23.94 -4.49
CA LEU A 300 6.27 -25.14 -5.35
C LEU A 300 6.99 -24.94 -6.68
N ARG A 301 6.90 -23.75 -7.28
CA ARG A 301 7.49 -23.42 -8.58
C ARG A 301 9.02 -23.35 -8.57
N ILE A 302 9.61 -22.87 -7.47
CA ILE A 302 11.08 -22.68 -7.39
C ILE A 302 11.84 -23.94 -6.97
N VAL A 303 11.14 -24.97 -6.49
CA VAL A 303 11.74 -26.27 -6.13
C VAL A 303 11.79 -27.17 -7.34
N ASP A 304 13.00 -27.62 -7.69
CA ASP A 304 13.22 -28.63 -8.72
C ASP A 304 13.04 -30.04 -8.09
N PRO A 305 12.02 -30.82 -8.51
CA PRO A 305 11.76 -32.16 -7.96
C PRO A 305 12.95 -33.11 -8.13
N SER A 306 13.76 -32.92 -9.18
CA SER A 306 14.93 -33.78 -9.45
C SER A 306 16.05 -33.59 -8.43
N LYS A 307 16.14 -32.40 -7.81
CA LYS A 307 17.12 -32.05 -6.78
C LYS A 307 16.65 -32.37 -5.36
N ALA A 308 15.36 -32.59 -5.16
CA ALA A 308 14.82 -33.01 -3.87
C ALA A 308 15.23 -34.46 -3.53
N SER A 309 15.29 -34.80 -2.23
CA SER A 309 15.53 -36.19 -1.84
C SER A 309 14.32 -37.06 -2.18
N ARG A 310 14.52 -38.38 -2.34
CA ARG A 310 13.39 -39.32 -2.56
C ARG A 310 12.38 -39.28 -1.40
N VAL A 311 12.84 -39.04 -0.17
CA VAL A 311 11.99 -38.92 1.01
C VAL A 311 11.12 -37.66 0.91
N ASP A 312 11.73 -36.52 0.59
CA ASP A 312 11.02 -35.25 0.45
C ASP A 312 10.04 -35.27 -0.73
N ARG A 313 10.43 -35.84 -1.88
CA ARG A 313 9.52 -36.01 -3.02
C ARG A 313 8.26 -36.77 -2.63
N ARG A 314 8.41 -37.87 -1.88
CA ARG A 314 7.27 -38.67 -1.42
C ARG A 314 6.38 -37.89 -0.46
N GLU A 315 6.98 -37.21 0.50
CA GLU A 315 6.24 -36.42 1.48
C GLU A 315 5.47 -35.27 0.83
N ILE A 316 6.13 -34.49 -0.04
CA ILE A 316 5.52 -33.38 -0.79
C ILE A 316 4.37 -33.89 -1.65
N ALA A 317 4.55 -34.99 -2.39
CA ALA A 317 3.48 -35.55 -3.21
C ALA A 317 2.29 -36.04 -2.36
N GLY A 318 2.54 -36.65 -1.20
CA GLY A 318 1.48 -37.03 -0.26
C GLY A 318 0.73 -35.83 0.31
N LEU A 319 1.45 -34.75 0.66
CA LEU A 319 0.85 -33.51 1.13
C LEU A 319 0.02 -32.82 0.04
N LEU A 320 0.51 -32.76 -1.21
CA LEU A 320 -0.24 -32.23 -2.35
C LEU A 320 -1.50 -33.06 -2.62
N ALA A 321 -1.39 -34.39 -2.63
CA ALA A 321 -2.54 -35.27 -2.80
C ALA A 321 -3.58 -35.04 -1.69
N GLY A 322 -3.15 -34.95 -0.42
CA GLY A 322 -4.02 -34.61 0.70
C GLY A 322 -4.71 -33.26 0.52
N MET A 323 -3.94 -32.23 0.17
CA MET A 323 -4.41 -30.85 -0.02
C MET A 323 -5.51 -30.75 -1.10
N PHE A 324 -5.34 -31.46 -2.22
CA PHE A 324 -6.27 -31.44 -3.35
C PHE A 324 -7.43 -32.42 -3.23
N ARG A 325 -7.41 -33.37 -2.29
CA ARG A 325 -8.47 -34.36 -2.12
C ARG A 325 -9.34 -34.20 -0.89
N SER A 326 -8.78 -33.65 0.18
CA SER A 326 -9.44 -33.61 1.48
C SER A 326 -10.12 -32.25 1.68
N GLU A 327 -11.47 -32.23 1.67
CA GLU A 327 -12.26 -31.03 1.99
C GLU A 327 -11.88 -30.43 3.36
N ARG A 328 -11.38 -31.27 4.28
CA ARG A 328 -10.89 -30.85 5.59
C ARG A 328 -9.74 -29.84 5.46
N PHE A 329 -8.77 -30.12 4.59
CA PHE A 329 -7.60 -29.27 4.39
C PHE A 329 -7.93 -28.05 3.51
N MET A 330 -8.87 -28.19 2.57
CA MET A 330 -9.34 -27.09 1.72
C MET A 330 -9.92 -25.90 2.51
N ARG A 331 -10.47 -26.14 3.71
CA ARG A 331 -10.94 -25.07 4.62
C ARG A 331 -9.88 -24.02 4.93
N VAL A 332 -8.60 -24.38 4.88
CA VAL A 332 -7.49 -23.53 5.31
C VAL A 332 -6.94 -22.67 4.17
N TRP A 333 -6.90 -23.18 2.94
CA TRP A 333 -6.19 -22.53 1.83
C TRP A 333 -7.08 -22.21 0.62
N ALA A 334 -8.18 -22.94 0.38
CA ALA A 334 -8.95 -22.81 -0.87
C ALA A 334 -9.64 -21.45 -1.01
N GLY A 335 -9.88 -20.73 0.10
CA GLY A 335 -10.41 -19.37 0.06
C GLY A 335 -9.44 -18.32 -0.47
N GLN A 336 -8.16 -18.67 -0.66
CA GLN A 336 -7.14 -17.83 -1.28
C GLN A 336 -6.95 -18.12 -2.78
N LEU A 337 -7.71 -19.07 -3.34
CA LEU A 337 -7.66 -19.35 -4.77
C LEU A 337 -8.25 -18.17 -5.56
N THR A 338 -7.52 -17.75 -6.58
CA THR A 338 -8.00 -16.80 -7.59
C THR A 338 -8.16 -17.51 -8.92
N TRP A 339 -8.95 -16.94 -9.83
CA TRP A 339 -9.14 -17.51 -11.17
C TRP A 339 -7.83 -17.66 -11.95
N LYS A 340 -6.86 -16.76 -11.70
CA LYS A 340 -5.52 -16.80 -12.30
C LYS A 340 -4.74 -18.08 -11.98
N PHE A 341 -5.13 -18.81 -10.92
CA PHE A 341 -4.55 -20.11 -10.58
C PHE A 341 -4.84 -21.17 -11.66
N PHE A 342 -5.97 -21.08 -12.36
CA PHE A 342 -6.45 -22.12 -13.27
C PHE A 342 -5.89 -21.94 -14.68
N ASN A 343 -4.65 -22.39 -14.87
CA ASN A 343 -3.94 -22.41 -16.15
C ASN A 343 -3.14 -23.72 -16.30
N GLU A 344 -2.66 -23.98 -17.52
CA GLU A 344 -1.93 -25.20 -17.85
C GLU A 344 -0.61 -25.32 -17.07
N ASP A 345 0.15 -24.22 -16.93
CA ASP A 345 1.43 -24.18 -16.21
C ASP A 345 1.28 -24.64 -14.75
N ASN A 346 0.21 -24.22 -14.08
CA ASN A 346 -0.05 -24.61 -12.70
C ASN A 346 -0.51 -26.07 -12.58
N VAL A 347 -1.24 -26.58 -13.57
CA VAL A 347 -1.56 -28.02 -13.63
C VAL A 347 -0.26 -28.82 -13.77
N GLU A 348 0.60 -28.46 -14.72
CA GLU A 348 1.89 -29.11 -14.93
C GLU A 348 2.76 -29.04 -13.66
N MET A 349 2.89 -27.86 -13.07
CA MET A 349 3.64 -27.62 -11.84
C MET A 349 3.24 -28.58 -10.70
N VAL A 350 1.94 -28.85 -10.52
CA VAL A 350 1.48 -29.80 -9.50
C VAL A 350 1.68 -31.25 -9.94
N ARG A 351 1.35 -31.57 -11.20
CA ARG A 351 1.39 -32.96 -11.70
C ARG A 351 2.80 -33.53 -11.78
N VAL A 352 3.82 -32.72 -12.07
CA VAL A 352 5.22 -33.16 -12.07
C VAL A 352 5.61 -33.80 -10.73
N TRP A 353 5.07 -33.30 -9.62
CA TRP A 353 5.29 -33.91 -8.30
C TRP A 353 4.52 -35.21 -8.11
N LEU A 354 3.25 -35.25 -8.53
CA LEU A 354 2.35 -36.40 -8.33
C LEU A 354 2.71 -37.60 -9.21
N GLU A 355 3.26 -37.36 -10.41
CA GLU A 355 3.56 -38.39 -11.41
C GLU A 355 5.02 -38.88 -11.37
N TYR A 356 5.82 -38.38 -10.43
CA TYR A 356 7.23 -38.71 -10.38
C TYR A 356 7.44 -40.23 -10.19
N LYS A 357 8.31 -40.84 -11.02
CA LYS A 357 8.35 -42.32 -11.12
C LYS A 357 8.77 -43.04 -9.84
N ASP A 358 9.56 -42.40 -8.97
CA ASP A 358 10.17 -43.03 -7.79
C ASP A 358 9.35 -42.93 -6.50
N ILE A 359 8.19 -42.26 -6.55
CA ILE A 359 7.30 -42.02 -5.41
C ILE A 359 6.08 -42.96 -5.38
N GLN A 360 5.80 -43.69 -6.47
CA GLN A 360 4.60 -44.54 -6.60
C GLN A 360 4.44 -45.56 -5.47
N ASP A 361 5.53 -46.16 -4.99
CA ASP A 361 5.49 -47.12 -3.88
C ASP A 361 5.17 -46.49 -2.50
N GLY A 362 5.30 -45.17 -2.39
CA GLY A 362 5.13 -44.43 -1.13
C GLY A 362 3.77 -43.75 -0.96
N LEU A 363 2.97 -43.69 -2.03
CA LEU A 363 1.62 -43.13 -2.01
C LEU A 363 0.60 -44.18 -1.56
N SER A 364 -0.49 -43.74 -0.93
CA SER A 364 -1.60 -44.62 -0.59
C SER A 364 -2.22 -45.22 -1.87
N SER A 365 -2.92 -46.36 -1.77
CA SER A 365 -3.67 -46.90 -2.92
C SER A 365 -4.69 -45.88 -3.43
N GLU A 366 -5.34 -45.17 -2.50
CA GLU A 366 -6.30 -44.12 -2.82
C GLU A 366 -5.65 -43.02 -3.68
N ASP A 367 -4.49 -42.50 -3.27
CA ASP A 367 -3.79 -41.41 -3.96
C ASP A 367 -3.34 -41.78 -5.36
N ARG A 368 -2.86 -43.01 -5.54
CA ARG A 368 -2.51 -43.53 -6.87
C ARG A 368 -3.73 -43.62 -7.78
N ASP A 369 -4.84 -44.15 -7.27
CA ASP A 369 -6.08 -44.27 -8.05
C ASP A 369 -6.61 -42.89 -8.48
N TRP A 370 -6.54 -41.90 -7.59
CA TRP A 370 -6.92 -40.51 -7.91
C TRP A 370 -5.98 -39.88 -8.96
N ILE A 371 -4.66 -39.96 -8.78
CA ILE A 371 -3.70 -39.41 -9.76
C ILE A 371 -3.96 -40.05 -11.13
N GLN A 372 -4.10 -41.38 -11.17
CA GLN A 372 -4.38 -42.11 -12.40
C GLN A 372 -5.71 -41.69 -13.06
N SER A 373 -6.75 -41.41 -12.26
CA SER A 373 -8.06 -40.96 -12.76
C SER A 373 -8.02 -39.60 -13.47
N THR A 374 -6.98 -38.80 -13.23
CA THR A 374 -6.83 -37.45 -13.83
C THR A 374 -5.88 -37.41 -15.02
N VAL A 375 -5.28 -38.54 -15.43
CA VAL A 375 -4.29 -38.58 -16.54
C VAL A 375 -4.91 -38.20 -17.88
N GLU A 376 -6.13 -38.65 -18.17
CA GLU A 376 -6.83 -38.31 -19.42
C GLU A 376 -7.30 -36.85 -19.45
N THR A 377 -7.54 -36.25 -18.29
CA THR A 377 -7.97 -34.84 -18.16
C THR A 377 -7.16 -34.18 -17.05
N PRO A 378 -5.95 -33.69 -17.35
CA PRO A 378 -5.02 -33.15 -16.35
C PRO A 378 -5.61 -32.06 -15.45
N ALA A 379 -6.51 -31.24 -16.00
CA ALA A 379 -7.25 -30.22 -15.25
C ALA A 379 -8.03 -30.79 -14.06
N ASP A 380 -8.48 -32.06 -14.11
CA ASP A 380 -9.26 -32.71 -13.06
C ASP A 380 -8.44 -32.91 -11.75
N THR A 381 -7.13 -32.65 -11.75
CA THR A 381 -6.35 -32.45 -10.51
C THR A 381 -6.96 -31.37 -9.61
N PHE A 382 -7.59 -30.33 -10.18
CA PHE A 382 -8.24 -29.25 -9.44
C PHE A 382 -9.75 -29.42 -9.26
N LEU A 383 -10.32 -30.56 -9.69
CA LEU A 383 -11.76 -30.79 -9.69
C LEU A 383 -12.39 -30.65 -8.29
N LEU A 384 -11.82 -31.32 -7.29
CA LEU A 384 -12.37 -31.31 -5.93
C LEU A 384 -12.28 -29.93 -5.24
N PRO A 385 -11.15 -29.20 -5.30
CA PRO A 385 -11.11 -27.81 -4.85
C PRO A 385 -12.18 -26.95 -5.51
N THR A 386 -12.37 -27.06 -6.84
CA THR A 386 -13.40 -26.29 -7.55
C THR A 386 -14.81 -26.65 -7.06
N ARG A 387 -15.10 -27.93 -6.83
CA ARG A 387 -16.40 -28.35 -6.25
C ARG A 387 -16.59 -27.81 -4.83
N TYR A 388 -15.53 -27.78 -4.03
CA TYR A 388 -15.57 -27.20 -2.69
C TYR A 388 -15.83 -25.68 -2.75
N VAL A 389 -15.20 -24.95 -3.68
CA VAL A 389 -15.50 -23.53 -3.93
C VAL A 389 -16.96 -23.34 -4.37
N ALA A 390 -17.46 -24.18 -5.27
CA ALA A 390 -18.86 -24.15 -5.70
C ALA A 390 -19.83 -24.37 -4.52
N GLN A 391 -19.49 -25.28 -3.61
CA GLN A 391 -20.27 -25.50 -2.38
C GLN A 391 -20.29 -24.23 -1.51
N ARG A 392 -19.14 -23.59 -1.32
CA ARG A 392 -19.02 -22.33 -0.54
C ARG A 392 -19.72 -21.15 -1.21
N TRP A 393 -19.82 -21.15 -2.53
CA TRP A 393 -20.62 -20.18 -3.26
C TRP A 393 -22.11 -20.40 -3.05
N LEU A 394 -22.62 -21.60 -3.36
CA LEU A 394 -24.06 -21.79 -3.62
C LEU A 394 -24.82 -22.39 -2.44
N GLN A 395 -24.13 -22.94 -1.45
CA GLN A 395 -24.72 -23.61 -0.29
C GLN A 395 -24.29 -22.99 1.06
N ASP A 396 -23.45 -21.95 1.03
CA ASP A 396 -22.92 -21.26 2.22
C ASP A 396 -23.00 -19.72 2.04
N MET A 397 -22.82 -18.97 3.13
CA MET A 397 -22.96 -17.50 3.15
C MET A 397 -21.64 -16.74 3.33
N TRP A 398 -20.54 -17.41 3.67
CA TRP A 398 -19.33 -16.73 4.14
C TRP A 398 -18.39 -16.24 3.04
N TRP A 399 -18.32 -16.94 1.91
CA TRP A 399 -17.35 -16.61 0.85
C TRP A 399 -17.93 -15.57 -0.10
N ILE A 400 -17.07 -14.78 -0.73
CA ILE A 400 -17.47 -13.77 -1.72
C ILE A 400 -17.99 -14.51 -2.97
N PRO A 401 -19.28 -14.35 -3.37
CA PRO A 401 -19.86 -15.06 -4.52
C PRO A 401 -19.09 -14.88 -5.82
N ASP A 402 -18.72 -13.63 -6.12
CA ASP A 402 -18.07 -13.26 -7.37
C ASP A 402 -16.74 -13.99 -7.56
N SER A 403 -15.85 -13.93 -6.56
CA SER A 403 -14.57 -14.64 -6.58
C SER A 403 -14.74 -16.16 -6.76
N CYS A 404 -15.80 -16.74 -6.20
CA CYS A 404 -16.09 -18.16 -6.39
C CYS A 404 -16.55 -18.48 -7.81
N CYS A 405 -17.41 -17.63 -8.40
CA CYS A 405 -17.88 -17.77 -9.78
C CYS A 405 -16.69 -17.76 -10.75
N TRP A 406 -15.80 -16.78 -10.60
CA TRP A 406 -14.57 -16.67 -11.38
C TRP A 406 -13.69 -17.92 -11.31
N VAL A 407 -13.46 -18.46 -10.12
CA VAL A 407 -12.69 -19.69 -9.92
C VAL A 407 -13.31 -20.87 -10.69
N ILE A 408 -14.63 -21.04 -10.61
CA ILE A 408 -15.32 -22.15 -11.27
C ILE A 408 -15.34 -21.97 -12.78
N TYR A 409 -15.59 -20.75 -13.26
CA TYR A 409 -15.59 -20.44 -14.69
C TYR A 409 -14.20 -20.64 -15.32
N ALA A 410 -13.14 -20.25 -14.61
CA ALA A 410 -11.77 -20.48 -15.05
C ALA A 410 -11.43 -21.98 -15.12
N PHE A 411 -11.86 -22.76 -14.13
CA PHE A 411 -11.71 -24.23 -14.16
C PHE A 411 -12.43 -24.87 -15.34
N ILE A 412 -13.68 -24.46 -15.63
CA ILE A 412 -14.45 -24.99 -16.77
C ILE A 412 -13.71 -24.72 -18.09
N ASN A 413 -13.21 -23.51 -18.26
CA ASN A 413 -12.47 -23.08 -19.44
C ASN A 413 -11.12 -23.80 -19.59
N LEU A 414 -10.38 -23.97 -18.49
CA LEU A 414 -9.17 -24.80 -18.45
C LEU A 414 -9.47 -26.23 -18.89
N ARG A 415 -10.55 -26.83 -18.39
CA ARG A 415 -10.96 -28.20 -18.74
C ARG A 415 -11.40 -28.35 -20.20
N LYS A 416 -11.90 -27.27 -20.82
CA LYS A 416 -12.25 -27.20 -22.26
C LYS A 416 -11.01 -26.99 -23.16
N GLY A 417 -9.84 -26.68 -22.60
CA GLY A 417 -8.63 -26.34 -23.35
C GLY A 417 -8.61 -24.88 -23.86
N THR A 418 -9.39 -24.01 -23.25
CA THR A 418 -9.47 -22.57 -23.58
C THR A 418 -9.31 -21.73 -22.32
N PRO A 419 -8.14 -21.77 -21.63
CA PRO A 419 -7.93 -21.04 -20.39
C PRO A 419 -8.15 -19.53 -20.57
N LEU A 420 -8.62 -18.87 -19.52
CA LEU A 420 -8.90 -17.43 -19.56
C LEU A 420 -7.62 -16.62 -19.77
N ALA A 421 -7.70 -15.59 -20.60
CA ALA A 421 -6.60 -14.66 -20.79
C ALA A 421 -6.33 -13.86 -19.51
N ALA A 422 -5.07 -13.50 -19.26
CA ALA A 422 -4.70 -12.70 -18.09
C ALA A 422 -5.37 -11.32 -18.05
N SER A 423 -5.76 -10.79 -19.22
CA SER A 423 -6.48 -9.53 -19.40
C SER A 423 -8.01 -9.62 -19.22
N THR A 424 -8.55 -10.80 -18.88
CA THR A 424 -9.99 -10.95 -18.66
C THR A 424 -10.41 -10.18 -17.40
N ALA A 425 -11.17 -9.09 -17.59
CA ALA A 425 -11.58 -8.21 -16.49
C ALA A 425 -13.01 -8.49 -15.99
N ARG A 426 -13.90 -9.02 -16.83
CA ARG A 426 -15.33 -9.21 -16.53
C ARG A 426 -15.91 -10.44 -17.24
N LEU A 427 -16.99 -10.98 -16.66
CA LEU A 427 -17.88 -11.95 -17.31
C LEU A 427 -18.97 -11.15 -18.03
N ASP A 428 -19.06 -11.29 -19.35
CA ASP A 428 -19.87 -10.40 -20.20
C ASP A 428 -21.30 -10.87 -20.38
N THR A 429 -21.56 -12.17 -20.17
CA THR A 429 -22.85 -12.76 -20.48
C THR A 429 -23.43 -13.53 -19.31
N ALA A 430 -24.76 -13.47 -19.19
CA ALA A 430 -25.46 -14.23 -18.17
C ALA A 430 -25.27 -15.75 -18.30
N THR A 431 -24.97 -16.22 -19.51
CA THR A 431 -24.72 -17.63 -19.80
C THR A 431 -23.45 -18.14 -19.12
N GLU A 432 -22.41 -17.33 -19.04
CA GLU A 432 -21.14 -17.71 -18.40
C GLU A 432 -21.31 -17.88 -16.89
N ILE A 433 -21.99 -16.93 -16.25
CA ILE A 433 -22.31 -16.99 -14.82
C ILE A 433 -23.21 -18.21 -14.52
N LEU A 434 -24.22 -18.46 -15.36
CA LEU A 434 -25.08 -19.65 -15.22
C LEU A 434 -24.32 -20.94 -15.41
N GLU A 435 -23.42 -21.01 -16.40
CA GLU A 435 -22.60 -22.19 -16.63
C GLU A 435 -21.78 -22.53 -15.38
N ALA A 436 -21.13 -21.54 -14.77
CA ALA A 436 -20.40 -21.72 -13.52
C ALA A 436 -21.30 -22.18 -12.36
N ALA A 437 -22.49 -21.58 -12.22
CA ALA A 437 -23.41 -21.91 -11.14
C ALA A 437 -24.04 -23.31 -11.28
N GLU A 438 -24.31 -23.74 -12.51
CA GLU A 438 -24.94 -25.04 -12.79
C GLU A 438 -23.93 -26.19 -12.85
N TRP A 439 -22.65 -25.91 -13.06
CA TRP A 439 -21.60 -26.92 -13.24
C TRP A 439 -21.54 -27.97 -12.13
N ALA A 440 -21.64 -27.55 -10.86
CA ALA A 440 -21.61 -28.48 -9.72
C ALA A 440 -22.91 -29.28 -9.54
N ASN A 441 -23.99 -28.90 -10.24
CA ASN A 441 -25.31 -29.53 -10.24
C ASN A 441 -25.92 -29.69 -8.83
N PHE A 442 -25.84 -28.64 -8.01
CA PHE A 442 -26.49 -28.61 -6.71
C PHE A 442 -28.00 -28.37 -6.81
N GLU A 443 -28.74 -28.76 -5.77
CA GLU A 443 -30.14 -28.39 -5.62
C GLU A 443 -30.30 -26.87 -5.59
N LYS A 444 -31.20 -26.34 -6.44
CA LYS A 444 -31.47 -24.92 -6.61
C LYS A 444 -32.38 -24.40 -5.49
N THR A 445 -31.84 -24.28 -4.29
CA THR A 445 -32.53 -23.74 -3.10
C THR A 445 -32.74 -22.21 -3.18
N ALA A 446 -33.48 -21.64 -2.23
CA ALA A 446 -33.60 -20.19 -2.10
C ALA A 446 -32.22 -19.52 -1.89
N LEU A 447 -31.32 -20.15 -1.10
CA LEU A 447 -29.96 -19.66 -0.90
C LEU A 447 -29.15 -19.70 -2.20
N TRP A 448 -29.26 -20.78 -2.96
CA TRP A 448 -28.61 -20.92 -4.27
C TRP A 448 -28.98 -19.75 -5.20
N HIS A 449 -30.29 -19.47 -5.30
CA HIS A 449 -30.80 -18.37 -6.13
C HIS A 449 -30.34 -17.00 -5.64
N ARG A 450 -30.36 -16.76 -4.34
CA ARG A 450 -29.82 -15.52 -3.76
C ARG A 450 -28.34 -15.33 -4.08
N ARG A 451 -27.52 -16.37 -3.92
CA ARG A 451 -26.06 -16.30 -4.09
C ARG A 451 -25.66 -16.12 -5.56
N LEU A 452 -26.42 -16.71 -6.48
CA LEU A 452 -26.30 -16.45 -7.91
C LEU A 452 -26.70 -15.00 -8.27
N ALA A 453 -27.81 -14.52 -7.71
CA ALA A 453 -28.28 -13.14 -7.96
C ALA A 453 -27.26 -12.08 -7.54
N MET A 454 -26.47 -12.32 -6.50
CA MET A 454 -25.40 -11.43 -6.08
C MET A 454 -24.33 -11.27 -7.18
N VAL A 455 -23.90 -12.37 -7.83
CA VAL A 455 -22.92 -12.32 -8.92
C VAL A 455 -23.47 -11.56 -10.11
N PHE A 456 -24.72 -11.82 -10.52
CA PHE A 456 -25.36 -11.04 -11.59
C PHE A 456 -25.39 -9.54 -11.29
N ARG A 457 -25.71 -9.17 -10.04
CA ARG A 457 -25.72 -7.76 -9.61
C ARG A 457 -24.32 -7.14 -9.71
N ASP A 458 -23.31 -7.85 -9.23
CA ASP A 458 -21.92 -7.36 -9.20
C ASP A 458 -21.33 -7.21 -10.63
N HIS A 459 -21.89 -7.95 -11.60
CA HIS A 459 -21.63 -7.81 -13.04
C HIS A 459 -22.65 -6.92 -13.80
N GLU A 460 -23.42 -6.09 -13.09
CA GLU A 460 -24.40 -5.15 -13.67
C GLU A 460 -25.54 -5.79 -14.49
N MET A 461 -25.74 -7.10 -14.40
CA MET A 461 -26.84 -7.84 -15.04
C MET A 461 -28.10 -7.78 -14.17
N TYR A 462 -28.63 -6.57 -14.00
CA TYR A 462 -29.64 -6.29 -12.99
C TYR A 462 -30.96 -7.04 -13.20
N ASP A 463 -31.40 -7.28 -14.44
CA ASP A 463 -32.66 -7.99 -14.69
C ASP A 463 -32.55 -9.48 -14.33
N ASP A 464 -31.42 -10.12 -14.61
CA ASP A 464 -31.12 -11.50 -14.21
C ASP A 464 -31.01 -11.63 -12.68
N ALA A 465 -30.31 -10.68 -12.04
CA ALA A 465 -30.24 -10.60 -10.58
C ALA A 465 -31.65 -10.50 -9.96
N LEU A 466 -32.50 -9.62 -10.50
CA LEU A 466 -33.87 -9.43 -10.02
C LEU A 466 -34.71 -10.70 -10.15
N ALA A 467 -34.59 -11.41 -11.28
CA ALA A 467 -35.28 -12.68 -11.52
C ALA A 467 -34.90 -13.74 -10.47
N HIS A 468 -33.61 -13.86 -10.16
CA HIS A 468 -33.13 -14.84 -9.19
C HIS A 468 -33.44 -14.47 -7.74
N PHE A 469 -33.34 -13.20 -7.33
CA PHE A 469 -33.81 -12.80 -6.01
C PHE A 469 -35.33 -13.01 -5.84
N THR A 470 -36.11 -12.71 -6.89
CA THR A 470 -37.56 -12.96 -6.88
C THR A 470 -37.85 -14.44 -6.69
N LYS A 471 -37.12 -15.31 -7.39
CA LYS A 471 -37.26 -16.76 -7.24
C LYS A 471 -36.87 -17.25 -5.84
N ALA A 472 -35.81 -16.68 -5.25
CA ALA A 472 -35.45 -16.98 -3.86
C ALA A 472 -36.60 -16.65 -2.89
N LEU A 473 -37.24 -15.49 -3.05
CA LEU A 473 -38.39 -15.09 -2.21
C LEU A 473 -39.69 -15.86 -2.50
N GLN A 474 -39.87 -16.41 -3.71
CA GLN A 474 -40.97 -17.32 -4.00
C GLN A 474 -40.80 -18.67 -3.29
N MET A 475 -39.55 -19.10 -3.08
CA MET A 475 -39.22 -20.34 -2.38
C MET A 475 -39.21 -20.17 -0.86
N ASP A 476 -38.72 -19.03 -0.38
CA ASP A 476 -38.68 -18.64 1.03
C ASP A 476 -38.95 -17.14 1.17
N ASP A 477 -40.21 -16.79 1.43
CA ASP A 477 -40.65 -15.41 1.58
C ASP A 477 -40.12 -14.74 2.86
N THR A 478 -39.60 -15.53 3.80
CA THR A 478 -38.99 -15.05 5.05
C THR A 478 -37.52 -14.66 4.90
N MET A 479 -36.89 -14.98 3.75
CA MET A 479 -35.48 -14.69 3.47
C MET A 479 -35.21 -13.19 3.28
N TRP A 480 -35.09 -12.48 4.41
CA TRP A 480 -34.84 -11.04 4.45
C TRP A 480 -33.56 -10.65 3.69
N GLN A 481 -32.56 -11.54 3.60
CA GLN A 481 -31.33 -11.25 2.88
C GLN A 481 -31.54 -11.17 1.36
N ALA A 482 -32.43 -11.98 0.79
CA ALA A 482 -32.78 -11.90 -0.64
C ALA A 482 -33.58 -10.62 -0.92
N ARG A 483 -34.49 -10.25 0.00
CA ARG A 483 -35.22 -8.97 -0.07
C ARG A 483 -34.30 -7.76 0.03
N GLY A 484 -33.33 -7.76 0.95
CA GLY A 484 -32.30 -6.73 1.06
C GLY A 484 -31.41 -6.66 -0.19
N GLY A 485 -31.11 -7.81 -0.82
CA GLY A 485 -30.43 -7.87 -2.11
C GLY A 485 -31.22 -7.19 -3.24
N MET A 486 -32.55 -7.41 -3.31
CA MET A 486 -33.42 -6.69 -4.24
C MET A 486 -33.49 -5.20 -3.94
N ALA A 487 -33.57 -4.81 -2.67
CA ALA A 487 -33.60 -3.41 -2.30
C ALA A 487 -32.33 -2.68 -2.75
N LEU A 488 -31.16 -3.28 -2.50
CA LEU A 488 -29.89 -2.79 -3.03
C LEU A 488 -29.92 -2.70 -4.55
N LEU A 489 -30.41 -3.72 -5.25
CA LEU A 489 -30.54 -3.67 -6.71
C LEU A 489 -31.41 -2.50 -7.21
N TYR A 490 -32.54 -2.21 -6.55
CA TYR A 490 -33.36 -1.04 -6.89
C TYR A 490 -32.65 0.29 -6.57
N THR A 491 -31.85 0.35 -5.49
CA THR A 491 -30.96 1.50 -5.24
C THR A 491 -29.97 1.67 -6.38
N LEU A 492 -29.34 0.58 -6.83
CA LEU A 492 -28.39 0.60 -7.96
C LEU A 492 -29.03 1.11 -9.26
N LYS A 493 -30.31 0.79 -9.48
CA LYS A 493 -31.11 1.27 -10.62
C LYS A 493 -31.66 2.69 -10.46
N ALA A 494 -31.30 3.39 -9.38
CA ALA A 494 -31.87 4.69 -8.98
C ALA A 494 -33.41 4.68 -8.78
N GLU A 495 -33.98 3.51 -8.49
CA GLU A 495 -35.40 3.31 -8.19
C GLU A 495 -35.66 3.38 -6.66
N TYR A 496 -35.22 4.47 -6.04
CA TYR A 496 -35.13 4.63 -4.58
C TYR A 496 -36.44 4.38 -3.82
N LYS A 497 -37.59 4.65 -4.42
CA LYS A 497 -38.91 4.42 -3.78
C LYS A 497 -39.19 2.94 -3.58
N GLU A 498 -38.81 2.10 -4.54
CA GLU A 498 -39.04 0.66 -4.47
C GLU A 498 -38.01 0.01 -3.54
N ALA A 499 -36.76 0.46 -3.57
CA ALA A 499 -35.74 0.11 -2.58
C ALA A 499 -36.23 0.36 -1.15
N LEU A 500 -36.72 1.58 -0.86
CA LEU A 500 -37.29 1.93 0.45
C LEU A 500 -38.49 1.05 0.85
N ARG A 501 -39.35 0.68 -0.10
CA ARG A 501 -40.50 -0.19 0.18
C ARG A 501 -40.04 -1.56 0.67
N LEU A 502 -39.04 -2.14 -0.01
CA LEU A 502 -38.47 -3.43 0.36
C LEU A 502 -37.67 -3.37 1.66
N ASP A 503 -36.89 -2.31 1.86
CA ASP A 503 -36.08 -2.15 3.07
C ASP A 503 -36.90 -1.89 4.32
N LYS A 504 -38.05 -1.20 4.22
CA LYS A 504 -39.00 -1.10 5.35
C LYS A 504 -39.49 -2.47 5.81
N ILE A 505 -39.73 -3.39 4.88
CA ILE A 505 -40.16 -4.76 5.18
C ILE A 505 -38.98 -5.56 5.77
N THR A 506 -37.80 -5.43 5.19
CA THR A 506 -36.57 -6.07 5.67
C THR A 506 -36.22 -5.61 7.09
N GLU A 507 -36.30 -4.31 7.35
CA GLU A 507 -36.09 -3.72 8.67
C GLU A 507 -37.10 -4.26 9.70
N ASP A 508 -38.40 -4.26 9.39
CA ASP A 508 -39.43 -4.80 10.30
C ASP A 508 -39.17 -6.27 10.64
N ALA A 509 -38.76 -7.09 9.66
CA ALA A 509 -38.37 -8.47 9.89
C ALA A 509 -37.14 -8.59 10.82
N LEU A 510 -36.10 -7.80 10.58
CA LEU A 510 -34.88 -7.78 11.40
C LEU A 510 -35.14 -7.26 12.83
N GLN A 511 -36.03 -6.28 13.00
CA GLN A 511 -36.44 -5.77 14.30
C GLN A 511 -37.23 -6.82 15.08
N LYS A 512 -38.11 -7.58 14.42
CA LYS A 512 -38.81 -8.72 15.05
C LYS A 512 -37.84 -9.81 15.52
N ILE A 513 -36.82 -10.12 14.71
CA ILE A 513 -35.75 -11.07 15.09
C ILE A 513 -35.01 -10.55 16.33
N THR A 514 -34.62 -9.28 16.33
CA THR A 514 -33.94 -8.62 17.47
C THR A 514 -34.82 -8.59 18.72
N ALA A 515 -36.13 -8.42 18.58
CA ALA A 515 -37.06 -8.41 19.72
C ALA A 515 -37.28 -9.81 20.29
N ALA A 516 -37.27 -10.85 19.45
CA ALA A 516 -37.41 -12.24 19.87
C ALA A 516 -36.15 -12.77 20.55
N ASP A 517 -34.98 -12.23 20.20
CA ASP A 517 -33.71 -12.50 20.87
C ASP A 517 -33.01 -11.16 21.17
N PRO A 518 -33.32 -10.50 22.31
CA PRO A 518 -32.71 -9.23 22.70
C PRO A 518 -31.20 -9.33 22.96
N HIS A 519 -30.72 -10.55 23.22
CA HIS A 519 -29.30 -10.89 23.32
C HIS A 519 -28.73 -11.37 21.96
N GLY A 520 -29.54 -11.31 20.91
CA GLY A 520 -29.31 -11.84 19.59
C GLY A 520 -28.17 -11.17 18.85
N SER A 521 -27.37 -12.07 18.25
CA SER A 521 -26.08 -11.90 17.59
C SER A 521 -25.81 -10.51 17.02
N SER A 522 -24.62 -9.97 17.31
CA SER A 522 -24.00 -8.80 16.67
C SER A 522 -24.22 -8.72 15.15
N ASN A 523 -24.38 -9.87 14.48
CA ASN A 523 -24.65 -9.97 13.05
C ASN A 523 -26.00 -9.38 12.61
N ILE A 524 -27.05 -9.48 13.43
CA ILE A 524 -28.37 -8.89 13.12
C ILE A 524 -28.33 -7.37 13.25
N LYS A 525 -27.64 -6.84 14.27
CA LYS A 525 -27.41 -5.40 14.39
C LYS A 525 -26.61 -4.87 13.20
N LEU A 526 -25.58 -5.58 12.75
CA LEU A 526 -24.84 -5.23 11.54
C LEU A 526 -25.74 -5.23 10.29
N SER A 527 -26.68 -6.17 10.21
CA SER A 527 -27.64 -6.22 9.10
C SER A 527 -28.63 -5.06 9.12
N LEU A 528 -29.13 -4.68 10.31
CA LEU A 528 -29.99 -3.50 10.50
C LEU A 528 -29.24 -2.22 10.11
N HIS A 529 -27.98 -2.10 10.50
CA HIS A 529 -27.10 -1.00 10.13
C HIS A 529 -27.02 -0.81 8.60
N VAL A 530 -26.69 -1.87 7.85
CA VAL A 530 -26.60 -1.83 6.37
C VAL A 530 -27.94 -1.49 5.72
N VAL A 531 -29.07 -2.02 6.23
CA VAL A 531 -30.40 -1.70 5.69
C VAL A 531 -30.74 -0.23 5.93
N GLN A 532 -30.55 0.27 7.16
CA GLN A 532 -30.87 1.65 7.51
C GLN A 532 -29.97 2.67 6.81
N GLU A 533 -28.71 2.32 6.56
CA GLU A 533 -27.79 3.12 5.74
C GLU A 533 -28.31 3.29 4.31
N ARG A 534 -28.63 2.19 3.63
CA ARG A 534 -29.21 2.26 2.28
C ARG A 534 -30.52 3.05 2.26
N MET A 535 -31.34 2.94 3.30
CA MET A 535 -32.53 3.78 3.43
C MET A 535 -32.19 5.27 3.57
N SER A 536 -31.18 5.61 4.37
CA SER A 536 -30.66 6.97 4.52
C SER A 536 -30.24 7.55 3.16
N GLU A 537 -29.46 6.79 2.39
CA GLU A 537 -29.03 7.13 1.03
C GLU A 537 -30.24 7.34 0.08
N CYS A 538 -31.21 6.43 0.09
CA CYS A 538 -32.41 6.55 -0.74
C CYS A 538 -33.22 7.82 -0.42
N TYR A 539 -33.41 8.15 0.87
CA TYR A 539 -34.06 9.41 1.25
C TYR A 539 -33.25 10.64 0.85
N ASN A 540 -31.91 10.55 0.94
CA ASN A 540 -31.01 11.61 0.52
C ASN A 540 -31.18 11.94 -0.97
N HIS A 541 -31.22 10.92 -1.83
CA HIS A 541 -31.46 11.07 -3.27
C HIS A 541 -32.87 11.56 -3.61
N LEU A 542 -33.88 11.19 -2.82
CA LEU A 542 -35.25 11.70 -2.98
C LEU A 542 -35.42 13.13 -2.47
N GLY A 543 -34.39 13.73 -1.88
CA GLY A 543 -34.40 15.09 -1.34
C GLY A 543 -35.00 15.21 0.07
N ASP A 544 -35.40 14.10 0.70
CA ASP A 544 -35.88 14.06 2.07
C ASP A 544 -34.70 13.94 3.05
N LYS A 545 -34.00 15.06 3.21
CA LYS A 545 -32.78 15.13 4.01
C LYS A 545 -33.01 14.87 5.52
N GLU A 546 -34.20 15.14 6.05
CA GLU A 546 -34.51 14.87 7.46
C GLU A 546 -34.71 13.38 7.72
N ALA A 547 -35.45 12.68 6.83
CA ALA A 547 -35.53 11.23 6.90
C ALA A 547 -34.15 10.59 6.71
N ALA A 548 -33.33 11.11 5.79
CA ALA A 548 -31.96 10.63 5.61
C ALA A 548 -31.14 10.69 6.90
N LEU A 549 -31.20 11.81 7.64
CA LEU A 549 -30.53 11.99 8.92
C LEU A 549 -31.09 11.05 10.01
N GLU A 550 -32.41 10.87 10.08
CA GLU A 550 -33.05 9.98 11.05
C GLU A 550 -32.56 8.53 10.88
N TYR A 551 -32.61 8.01 9.64
CA TYR A 551 -32.16 6.65 9.35
C TYR A 551 -30.65 6.49 9.55
N ARG A 552 -29.86 7.54 9.29
CA ARG A 552 -28.42 7.52 9.57
C ARG A 552 -28.11 7.41 11.06
N GLN A 553 -28.82 8.17 11.91
CA GLN A 553 -28.69 8.06 13.37
C GLN A 553 -29.07 6.67 13.88
N ARG A 554 -30.14 6.06 13.34
CA ARG A 554 -30.54 4.69 13.68
C ARG A 554 -29.49 3.67 13.28
N SER A 555 -28.92 3.83 12.07
CA SER A 555 -27.83 2.99 11.58
C SER A 555 -26.59 3.08 12.47
N PHE A 556 -26.19 4.29 12.85
CA PHE A 556 -25.09 4.52 13.80
C PHE A 556 -25.34 3.85 15.15
N ASN A 557 -26.56 3.88 15.68
CA ASN A 557 -26.90 3.22 16.95
C ASN A 557 -26.75 1.69 16.89
N ASN A 558 -26.84 1.09 15.71
CA ASN A 558 -26.66 -0.35 15.50
C ASN A 558 -25.18 -0.74 15.33
N ASN A 559 -24.39 0.07 14.60
CA ASN A 559 -22.95 -0.09 14.48
C ASN A 559 -22.24 1.27 14.54
N ASN A 560 -21.75 1.59 15.73
CA ASN A 560 -21.18 2.89 16.05
C ASN A 560 -19.64 2.94 15.90
N ARG A 561 -19.07 1.99 15.14
CA ARG A 561 -17.63 1.84 14.85
C ARG A 561 -17.30 1.79 13.35
N CYS A 562 -18.31 1.95 12.49
CA CYS A 562 -18.09 2.03 11.04
C CYS A 562 -17.51 3.41 10.68
N GLY A 563 -16.26 3.47 10.23
CA GLY A 563 -15.57 4.72 9.88
C GLY A 563 -16.28 5.51 8.78
N SER A 564 -16.54 4.87 7.63
CA SER A 564 -17.24 5.47 6.48
C SER A 564 -18.62 5.99 6.86
N CYS A 565 -19.40 5.19 7.59
CA CYS A 565 -20.74 5.56 8.03
C CYS A 565 -20.74 6.79 8.97
N ILE A 566 -19.70 6.96 9.79
CA ILE A 566 -19.54 8.13 10.65
C ILE A 566 -19.18 9.36 9.79
N ALA A 567 -18.30 9.22 8.80
CA ALA A 567 -17.97 10.31 7.87
C ALA A 567 -19.19 10.78 7.08
N GLU A 568 -20.00 9.85 6.55
CA GLU A 568 -21.24 10.18 5.86
C GLU A 568 -22.25 10.86 6.80
N PHE A 569 -22.35 10.40 8.06
CA PHE A 569 -23.24 11.05 9.03
C PHE A 569 -22.80 12.50 9.31
N LEU A 570 -21.50 12.73 9.49
CA LEU A 570 -20.93 14.06 9.62
C LEU A 570 -21.19 14.93 8.38
N SER A 571 -21.03 14.37 7.18
CA SER A 571 -21.27 15.06 5.91
C SER A 571 -22.73 15.53 5.80
N LEU A 572 -23.71 14.66 6.09
CA LEU A 572 -25.14 15.03 6.09
C LEU A 572 -25.47 16.14 7.10
N LEU A 573 -24.84 16.11 8.28
CA LEU A 573 -25.00 17.17 9.29
C LEU A 573 -24.34 18.49 8.82
N ALA A 574 -23.17 18.40 8.17
CA ALA A 574 -22.43 19.55 7.67
C ALA A 574 -23.18 20.28 6.55
N GLU A 575 -23.81 19.55 5.63
CA GLU A 575 -24.68 20.12 4.58
C GLU A 575 -25.82 20.98 5.14
N LYS A 576 -26.28 20.67 6.35
CA LYS A 576 -27.36 21.39 7.04
C LYS A 576 -26.87 22.45 8.02
N GLU A 577 -25.57 22.71 8.05
CA GLU A 577 -24.93 23.61 9.02
C GLU A 577 -25.27 23.24 10.48
N ARG A 578 -25.53 21.95 10.77
CA ARG A 578 -25.86 21.42 12.10
C ARG A 578 -24.60 21.22 12.95
N HIS A 579 -23.84 22.30 13.11
CA HIS A 579 -22.52 22.28 13.74
C HIS A 579 -22.53 21.76 15.19
N GLN A 580 -23.59 22.04 15.96
CA GLN A 580 -23.70 21.53 17.33
C GLN A 580 -23.86 20.01 17.36
N ASP A 581 -24.68 19.45 16.48
CA ASP A 581 -24.91 18.00 16.42
C ASP A 581 -23.65 17.24 15.98
N ILE A 582 -22.82 17.83 15.10
CA ILE A 582 -21.49 17.31 14.76
C ILE A 582 -20.62 17.17 16.00
N ILE A 583 -20.54 18.23 16.83
CA ILE A 583 -19.74 18.20 18.04
C ILE A 583 -20.30 17.22 19.07
N ASP A 584 -21.62 17.13 19.21
CA ASP A 584 -22.26 16.18 20.11
C ASP A 584 -22.01 14.73 19.67
N LEU A 585 -22.03 14.46 18.36
CA LEU A 585 -21.66 13.16 17.79
C LEU A 585 -20.19 12.81 18.11
N LEU A 586 -19.25 13.72 17.85
CA LEU A 586 -17.83 13.49 18.16
C LEU A 586 -17.61 13.26 19.66
N LYS A 587 -18.28 14.04 20.53
CA LYS A 587 -18.21 13.88 21.99
C LYS A 587 -18.83 12.57 22.46
N SER A 588 -19.86 12.06 21.78
CA SER A 588 -20.52 10.78 22.10
C SER A 588 -19.60 9.56 21.92
N MET A 589 -18.49 9.71 21.20
CA MET A 589 -17.50 8.66 20.94
C MET A 589 -16.28 8.72 21.87
N LYS A 590 -16.31 9.56 22.91
CA LYS A 590 -15.20 9.68 23.88
C LYS A 590 -15.04 8.48 24.81
N ASP A 591 -16.00 7.56 24.82
CA ASP A 591 -15.92 6.36 25.64
C ASP A 591 -14.69 5.53 25.28
N GLU A 592 -13.95 5.10 26.31
CA GLU A 592 -12.76 4.27 26.16
C GLU A 592 -13.17 2.86 25.69
N ILE A 593 -12.43 2.32 24.72
CA ILE A 593 -12.61 0.94 24.30
C ILE A 593 -11.98 0.05 25.39
N PRO A 594 -12.74 -0.89 25.99
CA PRO A 594 -12.24 -1.73 27.07
C PRO A 594 -10.92 -2.42 26.74
N GLY A 595 -9.91 -2.22 27.59
CA GLY A 595 -8.59 -2.85 27.48
C GLY A 595 -7.65 -2.22 26.44
N GLN A 596 -8.05 -1.16 25.75
CA GLN A 596 -7.25 -0.56 24.68
C GLN A 596 -6.51 0.71 25.11
N GLY A 597 -7.01 1.47 26.10
CA GLY A 597 -6.40 2.72 26.53
C GLY A 597 -6.62 3.90 25.57
N TYR A 598 -7.58 3.79 24.64
CA TYR A 598 -7.98 4.84 23.70
C TYR A 598 -9.48 4.77 23.38
N SER A 599 -10.04 5.87 22.88
CA SER A 599 -11.49 6.05 22.69
C SER A 599 -11.99 5.58 21.33
N ARG A 600 -13.31 5.45 21.16
CA ARG A 600 -13.93 5.25 19.84
C ARG A 600 -13.66 6.42 18.89
N LEU A 601 -13.63 7.65 19.41
CA LEU A 601 -13.26 8.84 18.65
C LEU A 601 -11.84 8.72 18.11
N THR A 602 -10.92 8.18 18.89
CA THR A 602 -9.54 7.90 18.45
C THR A 602 -9.51 6.97 17.24
N VAL A 603 -10.27 5.86 17.28
CA VAL A 603 -10.37 4.94 16.14
C VAL A 603 -11.02 5.61 14.93
N SER A 604 -12.07 6.41 15.15
CA SER A 604 -12.74 7.14 14.07
C SER A 604 -11.81 8.15 13.37
N LEU A 605 -10.91 8.80 14.13
CA LEU A 605 -9.89 9.69 13.57
C LEU A 605 -8.84 8.93 12.76
N TRP A 606 -8.42 7.73 13.21
CA TRP A 606 -7.51 6.87 12.45
C TRP A 606 -8.11 6.43 11.11
N GLN A 607 -9.39 6.07 11.09
CA GLN A 607 -10.07 5.56 9.90
C GLN A 607 -10.45 6.64 8.87
N ASN A 608 -10.52 7.91 9.28
CA ASN A 608 -11.02 9.01 8.45
C ASN A 608 -9.99 10.14 8.28
N GLN A 609 -8.70 9.82 8.36
CA GLN A 609 -7.62 10.81 8.21
C GLN A 609 -7.64 11.48 6.83
N ASP A 610 -8.01 10.75 5.78
CA ASP A 610 -8.02 11.22 4.38
C ASP A 610 -9.43 11.62 3.91
N ASN A 611 -10.46 11.46 4.75
CA ASN A 611 -11.82 11.85 4.40
C ASN A 611 -12.02 13.36 4.67
N SER A 612 -11.97 14.15 3.60
CA SER A 612 -12.11 15.61 3.65
C SER A 612 -13.43 16.06 4.31
N SER A 613 -14.53 15.36 4.04
CA SER A 613 -15.84 15.65 4.65
C SER A 613 -15.81 15.48 6.17
N PHE A 614 -15.11 14.45 6.66
CA PHE A 614 -14.90 14.24 8.09
C PHE A 614 -14.01 15.33 8.69
N THR A 615 -12.80 15.51 8.15
CA THR A 615 -11.77 16.38 8.76
C THR A 615 -12.16 17.85 8.70
N ALA A 616 -12.57 18.35 7.54
CA ALA A 616 -12.97 19.74 7.34
C ALA A 616 -14.34 20.04 7.99
N GLY A 617 -15.28 19.09 7.93
CA GLY A 617 -16.59 19.21 8.59
C GLY A 617 -16.46 19.32 10.12
N ALA A 618 -15.63 18.47 10.74
CA ALA A 618 -15.33 18.52 12.16
C ALA A 618 -14.61 19.83 12.55
N ALA A 619 -13.62 20.25 11.75
CA ALA A 619 -12.87 21.47 12.00
C ALA A 619 -13.77 22.71 11.96
N LEU A 620 -14.60 22.85 10.92
CA LEU A 620 -15.54 23.95 10.80
C LEU A 620 -16.57 23.96 11.93
N ALA A 621 -17.16 22.80 12.26
CA ALA A 621 -18.10 22.70 13.37
C ALA A 621 -17.45 23.16 14.68
N SER A 622 -16.22 22.72 14.95
CA SER A 622 -15.49 23.10 16.17
C SER A 622 -15.22 24.60 16.24
N GLN A 623 -14.93 25.27 15.12
CA GLN A 623 -14.78 26.72 15.07
C GLN A 623 -16.12 27.42 15.38
N LYS A 624 -17.21 26.97 14.75
CA LYS A 624 -18.54 27.56 14.87
C LYS A 624 -19.16 27.43 16.26
N THR A 625 -18.83 26.36 16.99
CA THR A 625 -19.33 26.10 18.34
C THR A 625 -18.31 26.48 19.43
N ASN A 626 -17.16 27.04 19.07
CA ASN A 626 -16.08 27.39 20.01
C ASN A 626 -15.51 26.16 20.79
N GLU A 627 -15.37 25.03 20.10
CA GLU A 627 -14.92 23.74 20.63
C GLU A 627 -13.61 23.26 19.95
N LEU A 628 -12.85 24.19 19.37
CA LEU A 628 -11.59 23.90 18.69
C LEU A 628 -10.56 23.23 19.62
N SER A 629 -10.52 23.64 20.90
CA SER A 629 -9.65 23.02 21.92
C SER A 629 -9.97 21.54 22.11
N PHE A 630 -11.26 21.18 22.17
CA PHE A 630 -11.68 19.80 22.27
C PHE A 630 -11.19 18.98 21.07
N LEU A 631 -11.36 19.48 19.84
CA LEU A 631 -10.93 18.75 18.64
C LEU A 631 -9.40 18.59 18.61
N ILE A 632 -8.64 19.62 18.97
CA ILE A 632 -7.18 19.57 19.10
C ILE A 632 -6.76 18.49 20.10
N ASP A 633 -7.40 18.43 21.26
CA ASP A 633 -7.09 17.42 22.29
C ASP A 633 -7.43 16.00 21.80
N ALA A 634 -8.53 15.84 21.05
CA ALA A 634 -8.89 14.56 20.44
C ALA A 634 -7.82 14.07 19.44
N TYR A 635 -7.31 14.95 18.56
CA TYR A 635 -6.19 14.63 17.67
C TYR A 635 -4.93 14.27 18.45
N ARG A 636 -4.57 15.02 19.50
CA ARG A 636 -3.39 14.73 20.34
C ARG A 636 -3.50 13.37 21.04
N SER A 637 -4.67 13.03 21.58
CA SER A 637 -4.92 11.71 22.16
C SER A 637 -4.81 10.61 21.11
N ALA A 638 -5.34 10.83 19.91
CA ALA A 638 -5.27 9.86 18.82
C ALA A 638 -3.84 9.64 18.31
N ILE A 639 -3.04 10.71 18.18
CA ILE A 639 -1.61 10.64 17.83
C ILE A 639 -0.83 9.87 18.91
N THR A 640 -1.08 10.17 20.18
CA THR A 640 -0.42 9.48 21.31
C THR A 640 -0.74 7.99 21.31
N ALA A 641 -2.01 7.64 21.11
CA ALA A 641 -2.43 6.25 21.03
C ALA A 641 -1.81 5.53 19.80
N ALA A 642 -1.75 6.18 18.64
CA ALA A 642 -1.12 5.60 17.44
C ALA A 642 0.38 5.34 17.65
N LYS A 643 1.10 6.29 18.26
CA LYS A 643 2.51 6.12 18.63
C LYS A 643 2.72 4.98 19.63
N LYS A 644 1.85 4.84 20.63
CA LYS A 644 1.89 3.74 21.60
C LYS A 644 1.64 2.38 20.93
N GLN A 645 0.82 2.34 19.88
CA GLN A 645 0.59 1.16 19.05
C GLN A 645 1.67 0.97 17.96
N LEU A 646 2.71 1.81 17.94
CA LEU A 646 3.81 1.77 16.97
C LEU A 646 3.33 1.91 15.52
N ASN A 647 2.20 2.61 15.31
CA ASN A 647 1.66 2.92 13.99
C ASN A 647 2.10 4.34 13.59
N VAL A 648 3.28 4.41 12.94
CA VAL A 648 3.96 5.68 12.62
C VAL A 648 3.25 6.42 11.50
N THR A 649 2.74 5.71 10.50
CA THR A 649 2.04 6.28 9.35
C THR A 649 0.77 6.98 9.82
N THR A 650 -0.13 6.28 10.53
CA THR A 650 -1.35 6.89 11.08
C THR A 650 -1.03 8.04 12.05
N ALA A 651 0.00 7.90 12.90
CA ALA A 651 0.40 9.01 13.78
C ALA A 651 0.81 10.27 12.99
N SER A 652 1.49 10.09 11.86
CA SER A 652 1.98 11.20 11.02
C SER A 652 0.88 11.81 10.16
N SER A 653 -0.04 11.01 9.62
CA SER A 653 -1.25 11.51 8.95
C SER A 653 -2.11 12.34 9.89
N LEU A 654 -2.27 11.91 11.15
CA LEU A 654 -2.95 12.70 12.16
C LEU A 654 -2.18 13.97 12.56
N GLU A 655 -0.84 13.92 12.62
CA GLU A 655 -0.01 15.13 12.83
C GLU A 655 -0.21 16.14 11.69
N LEU A 656 -0.32 15.67 10.44
CA LEU A 656 -0.62 16.48 9.27
C LEU A 656 -2.03 17.12 9.37
N CYS A 657 -3.05 16.35 9.71
CA CYS A 657 -4.41 16.84 9.95
C CYS A 657 -4.44 17.90 11.06
N LEU A 658 -3.74 17.65 12.17
CA LEU A 658 -3.65 18.58 13.29
C LEU A 658 -2.89 19.86 12.92
N ALA A 659 -1.82 19.76 12.12
CA ALA A 659 -1.11 20.91 11.59
C ALA A 659 -2.03 21.77 10.70
N GLN A 660 -2.83 21.14 9.83
CA GLN A 660 -3.81 21.83 9.00
C GLN A 660 -4.89 22.52 9.84
N LEU A 661 -5.32 21.89 10.95
CA LEU A 661 -6.24 22.47 11.92
C LEU A 661 -5.65 23.72 12.60
N TYR A 662 -4.39 23.66 13.05
CA TYR A 662 -3.67 24.81 13.61
C TYR A 662 -3.53 25.95 12.58
N TYR A 663 -3.18 25.62 11.35
CA TYR A 663 -2.95 26.59 10.28
C TYR A 663 -4.24 27.32 9.88
N THR A 664 -5.32 26.58 9.66
CA THR A 664 -6.55 27.13 9.08
C THR A 664 -7.49 27.73 10.11
N TYR A 665 -7.61 27.10 11.29
CA TYR A 665 -8.61 27.47 12.30
C TYR A 665 -8.00 27.96 13.61
N GLY A 666 -6.83 27.45 14.00
CA GLY A 666 -6.16 27.78 15.27
C GLY A 666 -5.33 29.06 15.28
N GLN A 667 -5.06 29.66 14.12
CA GLN A 667 -4.16 30.82 13.95
C GLN A 667 -2.74 30.60 14.50
N ASP A 668 -2.29 29.35 14.60
CA ASP A 668 -0.95 28.97 15.06
C ASP A 668 -0.13 28.45 13.87
N GLU A 669 0.17 29.36 12.93
CA GLU A 669 0.90 29.05 11.70
C GLU A 669 2.29 28.47 12.00
N GLU A 670 2.94 28.94 13.08
CA GLU A 670 4.29 28.51 13.43
C GLU A 670 4.34 27.04 13.83
N ARG A 671 3.39 26.58 14.67
CA ARG A 671 3.30 25.18 15.06
C ARG A 671 2.99 24.28 13.87
N ALA A 672 2.11 24.71 12.95
CA ALA A 672 1.82 23.96 11.73
C ALA A 672 3.08 23.77 10.86
N VAL A 673 3.83 24.86 10.62
CA VAL A 673 5.08 24.82 9.83
C VAL A 673 6.13 23.93 10.48
N ARG A 674 6.29 23.99 11.81
CA ARG A 674 7.22 23.09 12.54
C ARG A 674 6.85 21.62 12.35
N THR A 675 5.55 21.29 12.39
CA THR A 675 5.08 19.92 12.16
C THR A 675 5.36 19.45 10.73
N TRP A 676 5.07 20.25 9.71
CA TRP A 676 5.37 19.87 8.32
C TRP A 676 6.88 19.74 8.07
N GLU A 677 7.71 20.62 8.64
CA GLU A 677 9.18 20.49 8.58
C GLU A 677 9.69 19.21 9.27
N LYS A 678 9.03 18.79 10.35
CA LYS A 678 9.32 17.51 11.04
C LYS A 678 8.96 16.32 10.14
N ILE A 679 7.75 16.28 9.59
CA ILE A 679 7.29 15.21 8.68
C ILE A 679 8.25 15.06 7.49
N ARG A 680 8.63 16.19 6.86
CA ARG A 680 9.61 16.22 5.77
C ARG A 680 10.94 15.55 6.14
N LYS A 681 11.43 15.78 7.36
CA LYS A 681 12.69 15.19 7.86
C LYS A 681 12.53 13.71 8.18
N THR A 682 11.42 13.33 8.84
CA THR A 682 11.14 11.94 9.21
C THR A 682 11.06 11.04 7.99
N PHE A 683 10.36 11.46 6.94
CA PHE A 683 10.17 10.69 5.71
C PHE A 683 11.12 11.10 4.58
N ALA A 684 12.27 11.70 4.90
CA ALA A 684 13.22 12.15 3.87
C ALA A 684 13.62 11.01 2.90
N ARG A 685 13.62 9.75 3.38
CA ARG A 685 14.00 8.53 2.64
C ARG A 685 12.84 7.57 2.36
N SER A 686 11.58 8.02 2.48
CA SER A 686 10.45 7.17 2.10
C SER A 686 10.60 6.69 0.65
N LYS A 687 10.16 5.46 0.39
CA LYS A 687 10.08 4.95 -0.98
C LYS A 687 8.94 5.68 -1.71
N VAL A 688 9.09 5.89 -3.00
CA VAL A 688 8.04 6.43 -3.89
C VAL A 688 6.82 5.49 -3.85
N GLU A 689 5.62 6.02 -4.05
CA GLU A 689 4.34 5.26 -4.05
C GLU A 689 4.10 4.49 -2.73
N THR A 690 4.34 5.15 -1.61
CA THR A 690 3.95 4.64 -0.29
C THR A 690 3.11 5.69 0.42
N GLU A 691 2.22 5.28 1.31
CA GLU A 691 1.42 6.21 2.14
C GLU A 691 2.30 7.28 2.82
N MET A 692 3.54 6.94 3.17
CA MET A 692 4.52 7.91 3.71
C MET A 692 5.01 8.95 2.70
N SER A 693 5.18 8.55 1.44
CA SER A 693 5.47 9.49 0.36
C SER A 693 4.32 10.49 0.24
N ASP A 694 3.08 10.03 0.28
CA ASP A 694 1.90 10.88 0.14
C ASP A 694 1.81 11.88 1.30
N ILE A 695 1.99 11.42 2.55
CA ILE A 695 2.04 12.28 3.75
C ILE A 695 3.15 13.33 3.64
N LYS A 696 4.32 12.93 3.12
CA LYS A 696 5.46 13.83 2.93
C LYS A 696 5.18 14.84 1.82
N ASP A 697 4.63 14.41 0.69
CA ASP A 697 4.34 15.26 -0.46
C ASP A 697 3.25 16.27 -0.13
N GLU A 698 2.25 15.89 0.67
CA GLU A 698 1.27 16.83 1.22
C GLU A 698 1.92 17.84 2.18
N ALA A 699 2.78 17.39 3.11
CA ALA A 699 3.53 18.31 3.98
C ALA A 699 4.45 19.27 3.20
N LEU A 700 5.07 18.81 2.11
CA LEU A 700 5.85 19.64 1.19
C LEU A 700 4.97 20.67 0.49
N THR A 701 3.78 20.26 0.03
CA THR A 701 2.79 21.14 -0.60
C THR A 701 2.33 22.22 0.38
N CYS A 702 2.00 21.87 1.63
CA CYS A 702 1.66 22.84 2.67
C CYS A 702 2.80 23.84 2.94
N LEU A 703 4.05 23.38 3.06
CA LEU A 703 5.22 24.25 3.25
C LEU A 703 5.43 25.19 2.06
N ALA A 704 5.34 24.65 0.85
CA ALA A 704 5.50 25.42 -0.37
C ALA A 704 4.43 26.52 -0.48
N ARG A 705 3.16 26.18 -0.21
CA ARG A 705 2.04 27.15 -0.16
C ARG A 705 2.29 28.24 0.88
N HIS A 706 2.71 27.86 2.09
CA HIS A 706 3.01 28.81 3.16
C HIS A 706 4.17 29.76 2.79
N TRP A 707 5.30 29.24 2.33
CA TRP A 707 6.46 30.07 1.98
C TRP A 707 6.19 30.94 0.75
N PHE A 708 5.41 30.46 -0.23
CA PHE A 708 4.95 31.28 -1.34
C PHE A 708 4.07 32.44 -0.88
N LYS A 709 3.11 32.20 0.03
CA LYS A 709 2.27 33.23 0.65
C LYS A 709 3.13 34.28 1.36
N MET A 710 4.10 33.85 2.16
CA MET A 710 5.00 34.75 2.89
C MET A 710 5.92 35.56 1.96
N ALA A 711 6.42 34.96 0.88
CA ALA A 711 7.20 35.66 -0.13
C ALA A 711 6.36 36.69 -0.90
N SER A 712 5.14 36.34 -1.28
CA SER A 712 4.22 37.19 -2.05
C SER A 712 3.64 38.35 -1.24
N GLY A 713 3.54 38.19 0.09
CA GLY A 713 3.15 39.27 1.00
C GLY A 713 4.26 40.29 1.27
N ALA A 714 5.51 39.98 0.94
CA ALA A 714 6.66 40.87 1.11
C ALA A 714 6.99 41.63 -0.18
N GLU A 715 7.72 42.75 -0.06
CA GLU A 715 8.27 43.41 -1.25
C GLU A 715 9.24 42.47 -1.97
N LYS A 716 9.09 42.30 -3.28
CA LYS A 716 9.82 41.28 -4.07
C LYS A 716 11.34 41.34 -3.91
N THR A 717 11.91 42.53 -3.72
CA THR A 717 13.36 42.77 -3.56
C THR A 717 13.84 42.65 -2.11
N SER A 718 12.91 42.52 -1.16
CA SER A 718 13.21 42.45 0.27
C SER A 718 14.05 41.21 0.62
N THR A 719 14.79 41.30 1.72
CA THR A 719 15.51 40.16 2.30
C THR A 719 14.56 39.07 2.78
N LEU A 720 13.35 39.45 3.21
CA LEU A 720 12.32 38.52 3.67
C LEU A 720 11.77 37.67 2.51
N ALA A 721 11.43 38.28 1.38
CA ALA A 721 11.00 37.57 0.18
C ALA A 721 12.09 36.59 -0.29
N ARG A 722 13.35 37.06 -0.39
CA ARG A 722 14.50 36.23 -0.77
C ARG A 722 14.69 35.02 0.16
N ARG A 723 14.49 35.19 1.48
CA ARG A 723 14.61 34.09 2.44
C ARG A 723 13.58 32.98 2.19
N TYR A 724 12.31 33.34 1.98
CA TYR A 724 11.26 32.34 1.75
C TYR A 724 11.35 31.70 0.37
N VAL A 725 11.77 32.44 -0.66
CA VAL A 725 12.05 31.89 -1.98
C VAL A 725 13.20 30.90 -1.93
N SER A 726 14.27 31.19 -1.19
CA SER A 726 15.38 30.23 -1.00
C SER A 726 14.92 28.95 -0.31
N LYS A 727 14.01 29.03 0.66
CA LYS A 727 13.38 27.85 1.26
C LYS A 727 12.55 27.07 0.24
N LEU A 728 11.74 27.75 -0.58
CA LEU A 728 10.96 27.10 -1.64
C LEU A 728 11.85 26.44 -2.70
N GLU A 729 12.95 27.10 -3.09
CA GLU A 729 13.97 26.54 -3.97
C GLU A 729 14.57 25.25 -3.38
N SER A 730 14.83 25.19 -2.07
CA SER A 730 15.32 23.96 -1.43
C SER A 730 14.34 22.78 -1.39
N LEU A 731 13.03 23.02 -1.62
CA LEU A 731 12.06 21.94 -1.77
C LEU A 731 11.98 21.48 -3.23
N ALA A 732 12.02 22.45 -4.15
CA ALA A 732 11.79 22.22 -5.56
C ALA A 732 13.05 21.86 -6.36
N LYS A 733 14.24 22.16 -5.84
CA LYS A 733 15.52 21.96 -6.53
C LYS A 733 16.46 21.12 -5.67
N PHE A 734 17.16 20.20 -6.32
CA PHE A 734 18.23 19.43 -5.70
C PHE A 734 19.45 19.36 -6.63
N GLU A 735 20.62 19.43 -6.04
CA GLU A 735 21.90 19.29 -6.74
C GLU A 735 22.34 17.84 -6.69
N ILE A 736 22.57 17.23 -7.86
CA ILE A 736 23.26 15.95 -7.96
C ILE A 736 24.66 16.25 -8.48
N GLN A 737 25.68 15.85 -7.72
CA GLN A 737 27.05 15.89 -8.19
C GLN A 737 27.24 14.77 -9.23
N THR A 738 27.13 15.12 -10.52
CA THR A 738 27.52 14.22 -11.61
C THR A 738 28.86 14.67 -12.18
N ALA A 739 29.86 13.78 -12.11
CA ALA A 739 31.14 13.86 -12.83
C ALA A 739 31.76 15.27 -13.03
N GLY A 740 31.84 16.07 -11.96
CA GLY A 740 32.56 17.35 -11.97
C GLY A 740 31.80 18.58 -12.46
N GLN A 741 30.49 18.50 -12.74
CA GLN A 741 29.64 19.69 -12.90
C GLN A 741 28.37 19.60 -12.03
N PRO A 742 28.00 20.67 -11.30
CA PRO A 742 26.72 20.71 -10.60
C PRO A 742 25.59 20.83 -11.63
N SER A 743 24.79 19.78 -11.79
CA SER A 743 23.53 19.83 -12.53
C SER A 743 22.37 20.01 -11.53
N ALA A 744 21.69 21.16 -11.60
CA ALA A 744 20.50 21.41 -10.78
C ALA A 744 19.29 20.70 -11.41
N PHE A 745 18.70 19.78 -10.66
CA PHE A 745 17.45 19.11 -11.02
C PHE A 745 16.26 19.78 -10.33
N ILE A 746 15.11 19.79 -11.00
CA ILE A 746 13.85 20.28 -10.47
C ILE A 746 12.98 19.07 -10.15
N SER A 747 12.41 19.03 -8.94
CA SER A 747 11.47 17.99 -8.53
C SER A 747 10.20 18.04 -9.36
N THR A 748 9.55 16.90 -9.51
CA THR A 748 8.27 16.79 -10.22
C THR A 748 7.11 16.71 -9.22
N ASN A 749 7.04 17.66 -8.30
CA ASN A 749 5.95 17.76 -7.32
C ASN A 749 5.39 19.18 -7.25
N ALA A 750 4.32 19.38 -6.48
CA ALA A 750 3.65 20.67 -6.28
C ALA A 750 4.61 21.83 -5.90
N SER A 751 5.68 21.53 -5.17
CA SER A 751 6.69 22.53 -4.78
C SER A 751 7.34 23.20 -5.99
N SER A 752 7.59 22.44 -7.06
CA SER A 752 8.16 22.97 -8.30
C SER A 752 7.17 23.85 -9.07
N VAL A 753 5.88 23.48 -9.09
CA VAL A 753 4.82 24.25 -9.73
C VAL A 753 4.60 25.59 -8.99
N ILE A 754 4.60 25.55 -7.66
CA ILE A 754 4.51 26.75 -6.80
C ILE A 754 5.74 27.65 -6.98
N LEU A 755 6.95 27.07 -7.13
CA LEU A 755 8.14 27.85 -7.45
C LEU A 755 8.07 28.48 -8.85
N GLY A 756 7.58 27.73 -9.83
CA GLY A 756 7.33 28.24 -11.19
C GLY A 756 6.35 29.40 -11.20
N LEU A 757 5.28 29.32 -10.41
CA LEU A 757 4.33 30.42 -10.15
C LEU A 757 5.04 31.66 -9.61
N TRP A 758 5.90 31.51 -8.60
CA TRP A 758 6.68 32.63 -8.05
C TRP A 758 7.55 33.29 -9.12
N TYR A 759 8.27 32.51 -9.92
CA TYR A 759 9.13 33.03 -10.98
C TYR A 759 8.33 33.73 -12.08
N ARG A 760 7.18 33.18 -12.49
CA ARG A 760 6.29 33.82 -13.46
C ARG A 760 5.81 35.17 -12.95
N LEU A 761 5.36 35.24 -11.69
CA LEU A 761 4.89 36.48 -11.07
C LEU A 761 6.02 37.48 -10.77
N SER A 762 7.27 37.01 -10.74
CA SER A 762 8.47 37.81 -10.47
C SER A 762 9.26 38.18 -11.72
N ASP A 763 8.67 38.05 -12.91
CA ASP A 763 9.28 38.40 -14.20
C ASP A 763 10.55 37.58 -14.52
N ARG A 764 10.54 36.30 -14.16
CA ARG A 764 11.59 35.30 -14.46
C ARG A 764 11.01 34.16 -15.32
N PRO A 765 10.64 34.43 -16.58
CA PRO A 765 9.90 33.48 -17.41
C PRO A 765 10.67 32.19 -17.74
N GLU A 766 11.98 32.26 -17.93
CA GLU A 766 12.80 31.08 -18.23
C GLU A 766 12.89 30.12 -17.04
N ASP A 767 13.08 30.66 -15.83
CA ASP A 767 13.08 29.84 -14.61
C ASP A 767 11.70 29.23 -14.34
N ALA A 768 10.63 29.98 -14.59
CA ALA A 768 9.27 29.48 -14.48
C ALA A 768 9.01 28.33 -15.46
N ARG A 769 9.44 28.51 -16.71
CA ARG A 769 9.32 27.52 -17.77
C ARG A 769 10.06 26.23 -17.43
N ALA A 770 11.28 26.32 -16.89
CA ALA A 770 12.04 25.15 -16.46
C ALA A 770 11.30 24.35 -15.38
N CYS A 771 10.66 25.03 -14.42
CA CYS A 771 9.83 24.37 -13.40
C CYS A 771 8.64 23.61 -14.01
N PHE A 772 7.92 24.24 -14.94
CA PHE A 772 6.75 23.61 -15.57
C PHE A 772 7.13 22.47 -16.53
N GLN A 773 8.24 22.60 -17.28
CA GLN A 773 8.72 21.58 -18.21
C GLN A 773 8.98 20.22 -17.55
N ALA A 774 9.58 20.22 -16.35
CA ALA A 774 9.85 18.98 -15.63
C ALA A 774 8.56 18.19 -15.36
N HIS A 775 7.53 18.88 -14.85
CA HIS A 775 6.26 18.27 -14.49
C HIS A 775 5.41 17.88 -15.72
N ILE A 776 5.41 18.70 -16.78
CA ILE A 776 4.72 18.36 -18.04
C ILE A 776 5.34 17.12 -18.69
N ARG A 777 6.67 16.96 -18.63
CA ARG A 777 7.33 15.78 -19.19
C ARG A 777 6.86 14.50 -18.51
N GLU A 778 6.85 14.49 -17.18
CA GLU A 778 6.43 13.33 -16.39
C GLU A 778 4.95 13.01 -16.64
N ALA A 779 4.08 14.01 -16.57
CA ALA A 779 2.65 13.78 -16.84
C ALA A 779 2.38 13.28 -18.27
N LEU A 780 3.17 13.70 -19.27
CA LEU A 780 3.09 13.14 -20.63
C LEU A 780 3.65 11.72 -20.74
N GLN A 781 4.58 11.32 -19.86
CA GLN A 781 5.08 9.94 -19.80
C GLN A 781 4.01 9.01 -19.24
N ILE A 782 3.36 9.42 -18.14
CA ILE A 782 2.18 8.76 -17.56
C ILE A 782 1.13 8.54 -18.65
N LEU A 783 0.68 9.61 -19.31
CA LEU A 783 -0.33 9.55 -20.38
C LEU A 783 0.11 8.84 -21.69
N SER A 784 1.32 8.28 -21.73
CA SER A 784 1.84 7.54 -22.87
C SER A 784 2.34 6.15 -22.51
N ASP A 785 2.21 5.72 -21.25
CA ASP A 785 2.54 4.36 -20.83
C ASP A 785 1.35 3.41 -21.10
N ASP A 786 1.54 2.13 -20.75
CA ASP A 786 0.53 1.08 -20.95
C ASP A 786 -0.36 0.90 -19.70
N ASP A 787 -0.27 1.78 -18.70
CA ASP A 787 -1.00 1.73 -17.45
C ASP A 787 -2.12 2.78 -17.40
N PRO A 788 -3.33 2.43 -17.86
CA PRO A 788 -4.43 3.40 -17.91
C PRO A 788 -4.90 3.84 -16.51
N GLU A 789 -4.56 3.14 -15.43
CA GLU A 789 -5.02 3.46 -14.07
C GLU A 789 -4.43 4.79 -13.56
N ASN A 790 -3.26 5.21 -14.07
CA ASN A 790 -2.57 6.42 -13.63
C ASN A 790 -2.88 7.67 -14.50
N ASP A 791 -3.63 7.49 -15.60
CA ASP A 791 -3.91 8.55 -16.58
C ASP A 791 -4.61 9.76 -15.95
N SER A 792 -5.51 9.54 -14.98
CA SER A 792 -6.23 10.63 -14.32
C SER A 792 -5.32 11.56 -13.53
N ASP A 793 -4.31 11.00 -12.88
CA ASP A 793 -3.29 11.78 -12.16
C ASP A 793 -2.47 12.60 -13.17
N GLY A 794 -2.10 11.99 -14.30
CA GLY A 794 -1.45 12.68 -15.41
C GLY A 794 -2.27 13.88 -15.91
N ILE A 795 -3.58 13.71 -16.12
CA ILE A 795 -4.48 14.78 -16.59
C ILE A 795 -4.63 15.89 -15.54
N LEU A 796 -4.86 15.53 -14.26
CA LEU A 796 -5.02 16.50 -13.18
C LEU A 796 -3.75 17.33 -13.01
N ASN A 797 -2.58 16.68 -13.00
CA ASN A 797 -1.27 17.34 -12.90
C ASN A 797 -1.01 18.30 -14.07
N LEU A 798 -1.38 17.92 -15.31
CA LEU A 798 -1.32 18.84 -16.45
C LEU A 798 -2.27 20.04 -16.27
N GLY A 799 -3.50 19.81 -15.81
CA GLY A 799 -4.47 20.87 -15.53
C GLY A 799 -3.92 21.91 -14.54
N LEU A 800 -3.34 21.45 -13.43
CA LEU A 800 -2.75 22.29 -12.40
C LEU A 800 -1.52 23.07 -12.90
N VAL A 801 -0.64 22.43 -13.69
CA VAL A 801 0.52 23.12 -14.26
C VAL A 801 0.13 24.14 -15.33
N PHE A 802 -0.83 23.84 -16.19
CA PHE A 802 -1.31 24.81 -17.17
C PHE A 802 -1.98 26.01 -16.50
N LEU A 803 -2.77 25.77 -15.45
CA LEU A 803 -3.34 26.85 -14.63
C LEU A 803 -2.23 27.71 -14.02
N ALA A 804 -1.18 27.08 -13.48
CA ALA A 804 -0.03 27.76 -12.91
C ALA A 804 0.78 28.55 -13.95
N ALA A 805 0.93 28.02 -15.15
CA ALA A 805 1.59 28.66 -16.28
C ALA A 805 0.77 29.81 -16.90
N GLY A 806 -0.54 29.84 -16.67
CA GLY A 806 -1.48 30.77 -17.30
C GLY A 806 -1.91 30.33 -18.71
N ASP A 807 -1.83 29.04 -19.02
CA ASP A 807 -2.32 28.44 -20.27
C ASP A 807 -3.76 27.95 -20.10
N ASP A 808 -4.71 28.89 -20.11
CA ASP A 808 -6.12 28.64 -19.83
C ASP A 808 -6.75 27.60 -20.77
N LYS A 809 -6.32 27.58 -22.03
CA LYS A 809 -6.91 26.70 -23.04
C LYS A 809 -6.61 25.24 -22.72
N ASN A 810 -5.35 24.96 -22.39
CA ASN A 810 -4.93 23.61 -22.02
C ASN A 810 -5.40 23.25 -20.61
N ALA A 811 -5.42 24.19 -19.67
CA ALA A 811 -5.96 23.96 -18.32
C ALA A 811 -7.44 23.55 -18.37
N ILE A 812 -8.30 24.31 -19.07
CA ILE A 812 -9.71 23.96 -19.24
C ILE A 812 -9.86 22.59 -19.91
N ALA A 813 -9.08 22.31 -20.96
CA ALA A 813 -9.15 21.04 -21.67
C ALA A 813 -8.89 19.84 -20.74
N MET A 814 -7.91 19.94 -19.83
CA MET A 814 -7.61 18.88 -18.85
C MET A 814 -8.70 18.72 -17.80
N PHE A 815 -9.17 19.80 -17.18
CA PHE A 815 -10.24 19.71 -16.18
C PHE A 815 -11.57 19.21 -16.78
N GLN A 816 -11.84 19.47 -18.07
CA GLN A 816 -12.97 18.88 -18.79
C GLN A 816 -12.73 17.40 -19.18
N ALA A 817 -11.47 17.00 -19.42
CA ALA A 817 -11.11 15.64 -19.79
C ALA A 817 -11.25 14.65 -18.62
N LEU A 818 -11.02 15.09 -17.38
CA LEU A 818 -11.15 14.25 -16.17
C LEU A 818 -12.53 13.57 -16.07
N GLU A 819 -13.63 14.28 -16.37
CA GLU A 819 -14.97 13.67 -16.37
C GLU A 819 -15.14 12.57 -17.44
N ARG A 820 -14.38 12.65 -18.53
CA ARG A 820 -14.51 11.76 -19.68
C ARG A 820 -13.61 10.55 -19.56
N TRP A 821 -12.45 10.65 -18.94
CA TRP A 821 -11.51 9.53 -18.83
C TRP A 821 -12.12 8.37 -18.02
N GLY A 822 -12.78 8.67 -16.89
CA GLY A 822 -13.57 7.69 -16.13
C GLY A 822 -14.74 7.05 -16.89
N LYS A 823 -15.24 7.69 -17.96
CA LYS A 823 -16.31 7.17 -18.82
C LYS A 823 -15.80 6.44 -20.08
N VAL A 824 -14.56 6.71 -20.50
CA VAL A 824 -13.95 6.15 -21.72
C VAL A 824 -13.31 4.80 -21.45
N GLN A 825 -12.67 4.58 -20.29
CA GLN A 825 -12.19 3.25 -19.90
C GLN A 825 -13.32 2.22 -19.87
N GLN A 826 -14.52 2.61 -19.43
CA GLN A 826 -15.70 1.74 -19.50
C GLN A 826 -16.15 1.35 -20.92
N ARG A 827 -15.69 2.06 -21.95
CA ARG A 827 -16.09 1.85 -23.35
C ARG A 827 -14.99 1.27 -24.23
N THR A 828 -13.71 1.39 -23.86
CA THR A 828 -12.58 0.87 -24.64
C THR A 828 -12.28 -0.61 -24.39
N ASP A 829 -12.83 -1.20 -23.31
CA ASP A 829 -12.77 -2.65 -23.06
C ASP A 829 -13.75 -3.47 -23.91
N GLY A 830 -14.43 -2.85 -24.88
CA GLY A 830 -15.39 -3.55 -25.74
C GLY A 830 -15.63 -2.86 -27.08
N ILE A 831 -14.71 -3.03 -28.04
CA ILE A 831 -15.02 -2.71 -29.43
C ILE A 831 -15.71 -3.91 -30.09
N GLY A 832 -17.04 -3.81 -30.17
CA GLY A 832 -17.89 -4.44 -31.16
C GLY A 832 -18.97 -3.44 -31.57
N GLU A 833 -18.92 -2.98 -32.82
CA GLU A 833 -19.73 -1.87 -33.36
C GLU A 833 -21.26 -2.05 -33.27
N ASN A 834 -21.95 -0.91 -33.20
CA ASN A 834 -23.35 -0.65 -33.53
C ASN A 834 -24.45 -1.20 -32.61
N GLN A 835 -24.75 -0.48 -31.52
CA GLN A 835 -26.14 -0.29 -31.06
C GLN A 835 -26.35 1.12 -30.50
N GLU A 836 -27.33 1.86 -31.03
CA GLU A 836 -27.85 3.08 -30.40
C GLU A 836 -28.33 2.74 -28.98
N LYS A 837 -27.73 3.33 -27.93
CA LYS A 837 -28.18 3.16 -26.54
C LYS A 837 -28.50 4.51 -25.87
N LYS A 838 -29.59 4.46 -25.10
CA LYS A 838 -30.15 5.49 -24.20
C LYS A 838 -29.13 5.91 -23.12
N PRO A 839 -29.28 7.10 -22.51
CA PRO A 839 -28.33 7.60 -21.50
C PRO A 839 -28.21 6.65 -20.31
N ASP A 840 -26.95 6.39 -19.93
CA ASP A 840 -26.58 5.55 -18.79
C ASP A 840 -27.10 6.16 -17.47
N PRO A 841 -27.69 5.37 -16.55
CA PRO A 841 -28.00 5.83 -15.20
C PRO A 841 -26.71 6.03 -14.37
N PRO A 842 -26.74 6.87 -13.31
CA PRO A 842 -25.54 7.17 -12.50
C PRO A 842 -25.09 5.96 -11.69
N LYS A 843 -23.77 5.73 -11.63
CA LYS A 843 -23.12 4.75 -10.73
C LYS A 843 -23.36 5.10 -9.25
N THR A 844 -23.15 4.10 -8.40
CA THR A 844 -23.73 3.96 -7.05
C THR A 844 -22.72 3.86 -5.92
N ASN A 845 -21.48 4.27 -6.15
CA ASN A 845 -20.52 4.55 -5.09
C ASN A 845 -19.52 5.59 -5.64
N PRO A 846 -19.57 6.87 -5.23
CA PRO A 846 -18.62 7.86 -5.73
C PRO A 846 -17.20 7.66 -5.18
N ASP A 847 -17.03 6.88 -4.11
CA ASP A 847 -15.84 6.99 -3.25
C ASP A 847 -14.84 5.83 -3.36
N GLU A 848 -15.04 4.82 -4.21
CA GLU A 848 -14.07 3.70 -4.27
C GLU A 848 -13.38 3.43 -5.61
N ASP A 849 -13.76 4.01 -6.76
CA ASP A 849 -12.98 3.82 -8.01
C ASP A 849 -13.16 4.93 -9.09
N ASP A 850 -13.89 6.03 -8.84
CA ASP A 850 -14.14 7.09 -9.84
C ASP A 850 -14.02 8.53 -9.25
N ASP A 851 -12.97 8.82 -8.47
CA ASP A 851 -12.81 10.14 -7.84
C ASP A 851 -12.20 11.20 -8.80
N PHE A 852 -12.92 11.52 -9.89
CA PHE A 852 -12.55 12.61 -10.81
C PHE A 852 -13.19 13.96 -10.44
N GLY A 853 -13.81 14.04 -9.25
CA GLY A 853 -14.50 15.21 -8.75
C GLY A 853 -13.59 16.23 -8.06
N CYS A 854 -14.19 17.27 -7.50
CA CYS A 854 -13.47 18.26 -6.69
C CYS A 854 -14.36 18.81 -5.57
N SER A 855 -13.76 19.13 -4.42
CA SER A 855 -14.45 19.78 -3.31
C SER A 855 -14.17 21.28 -3.29
N CYS A 856 -15.16 22.07 -2.90
CA CYS A 856 -14.94 23.51 -2.71
C CYS A 856 -14.12 23.77 -1.45
N ASP A 857 -12.97 24.44 -1.58
CA ASP A 857 -12.08 24.82 -0.45
C ASP A 857 -12.71 25.81 0.53
N GLY A 858 -13.77 26.51 0.11
CA GLY A 858 -14.54 27.37 1.01
C GLY A 858 -15.21 26.60 2.15
N PRO A 859 -15.74 27.28 3.17
CA PRO A 859 -16.39 26.63 4.32
C PRO A 859 -17.59 25.73 3.98
N CYS A 860 -18.11 25.75 2.75
CA CYS A 860 -19.18 24.82 2.38
C CYS A 860 -18.70 23.38 2.18
N GLN A 861 -17.42 23.17 1.85
CA GLN A 861 -16.81 21.85 1.62
C GLN A 861 -17.62 20.93 0.68
N ARG A 862 -18.45 21.53 -0.18
CA ARG A 862 -19.35 20.77 -1.06
C ARG A 862 -18.52 20.06 -2.12
N TYR A 863 -18.73 18.75 -2.25
CA TYR A 863 -18.22 17.93 -3.34
C TYR A 863 -18.98 18.21 -4.65
N PHE A 864 -18.23 18.20 -5.75
CA PHE A 864 -18.72 18.30 -7.12
C PHE A 864 -18.15 17.14 -7.92
N PRO A 865 -18.97 16.41 -8.70
CA PRO A 865 -18.51 15.23 -9.46
C PRO A 865 -17.62 15.57 -10.67
N ASN A 866 -17.36 16.85 -10.91
CA ASN A 866 -16.49 17.37 -11.95
C ASN A 866 -16.10 18.81 -11.61
N PHE A 867 -15.17 19.36 -12.38
CA PHE A 867 -14.69 20.73 -12.21
C PHE A 867 -15.63 21.80 -12.80
N TYR A 868 -16.80 21.46 -13.36
CA TYR A 868 -17.64 22.44 -14.03
C TYR A 868 -18.16 23.53 -13.09
N ASN A 869 -18.03 24.77 -13.55
CA ASN A 869 -18.31 25.99 -12.81
C ASN A 869 -17.47 26.17 -11.53
N MET A 870 -16.46 25.33 -11.31
CA MET A 870 -15.49 25.54 -10.25
C MET A 870 -14.58 26.71 -10.64
N ALA A 871 -14.39 27.65 -9.71
CA ALA A 871 -13.50 28.79 -9.89
C ALA A 871 -12.13 28.49 -9.27
N LEU A 872 -11.17 28.14 -10.13
CA LEU A 872 -9.81 27.76 -9.74
C LEU A 872 -8.91 28.98 -9.64
N CYS A 873 -8.22 29.14 -8.51
CA CYS A 873 -7.33 30.28 -8.26
C CYS A 873 -6.06 30.16 -9.11
N ARG A 874 -5.65 31.27 -9.76
CA ARG A 874 -4.43 31.30 -10.59
C ARG A 874 -3.13 31.48 -9.80
N TYR A 875 -3.24 31.64 -8.48
CA TYR A 875 -2.14 32.06 -7.60
C TYR A 875 -1.95 31.11 -6.42
N CYS A 876 -3.06 30.64 -5.84
CA CYS A 876 -3.02 29.61 -4.82
C CYS A 876 -3.06 28.26 -5.52
N TYR A 877 -1.96 27.51 -5.45
CA TYR A 877 -1.88 26.15 -5.98
C TYR A 877 -3.00 25.29 -5.37
N ASP A 878 -3.71 24.60 -6.26
CA ASP A 878 -4.81 23.70 -5.94
C ASP A 878 -5.83 24.31 -4.96
N VAL A 879 -6.46 25.41 -5.39
CA VAL A 879 -7.55 26.07 -4.65
C VAL A 879 -8.70 26.40 -5.59
N GLY A 880 -9.86 25.79 -5.33
CA GLY A 880 -11.11 25.97 -6.05
C GLY A 880 -12.26 26.42 -5.16
N PHE A 881 -13.10 27.33 -5.67
CA PHE A 881 -14.32 27.76 -4.99
C PHE A 881 -15.55 27.54 -5.86
N CYS A 882 -16.62 27.03 -5.23
CA CYS A 882 -17.96 27.16 -5.81
C CYS A 882 -18.38 28.64 -5.88
N GLU A 883 -19.34 28.96 -6.73
CA GLU A 883 -19.81 30.34 -6.97
C GLU A 883 -20.16 31.09 -5.68
N LEU A 884 -20.87 30.43 -4.75
CA LEU A 884 -21.28 31.02 -3.47
C LEU A 884 -20.09 31.34 -2.56
N CYS A 885 -19.11 30.44 -2.47
CA CYS A 885 -17.91 30.66 -1.65
C CYS A 885 -16.99 31.71 -2.28
N LEU A 886 -16.86 31.74 -3.61
CA LEU A 886 -16.12 32.79 -4.30
C LEU A 886 -16.74 34.16 -4.04
N LYS A 887 -18.08 34.26 -4.08
CA LYS A 887 -18.79 35.49 -3.76
C LYS A 887 -18.53 35.92 -2.32
N ARG A 888 -18.66 35.00 -1.35
CA ARG A 888 -18.34 35.27 0.06
C ARG A 888 -16.89 35.75 0.25
N LEU A 889 -15.94 35.16 -0.48
CA LEU A 889 -14.54 35.60 -0.47
C LEU A 889 -14.40 37.04 -0.97
N LYS A 890 -14.94 37.34 -2.15
CA LYS A 890 -14.88 38.69 -2.76
C LYS A 890 -15.56 39.75 -1.90
N ASP A 891 -16.63 39.38 -1.21
CA ASP A 891 -17.35 40.26 -0.27
C ASP A 891 -16.65 40.43 1.09
N GLY A 892 -15.52 39.74 1.33
CA GLY A 892 -14.79 39.78 2.60
C GLY A 892 -15.45 39.01 3.75
N ASN A 893 -16.40 38.13 3.44
CA ASN A 893 -17.21 37.37 4.40
C ASN A 893 -16.80 35.89 4.53
N LEU A 894 -15.71 35.47 3.88
CA LEU A 894 -15.17 34.13 4.04
C LEU A 894 -14.43 34.04 5.38
N GLN A 895 -14.79 33.07 6.21
CA GLN A 895 -14.27 32.95 7.58
C GLN A 895 -12.89 32.26 7.67
N THR A 896 -12.33 31.84 6.53
CA THR A 896 -11.05 31.13 6.43
C THR A 896 -10.09 31.90 5.51
N ASN A 897 -8.80 31.92 5.86
CA ASN A 897 -7.77 32.65 5.11
C ASN A 897 -7.07 31.76 4.06
N ILE A 898 -7.86 31.26 3.10
CA ILE A 898 -7.39 30.28 2.09
C ILE A 898 -6.90 30.96 0.81
N CYS A 899 -7.54 32.07 0.42
CA CYS A 899 -7.21 32.81 -0.79
C CYS A 899 -7.44 34.32 -0.59
N SER A 900 -6.80 35.15 -1.41
CA SER A 900 -7.00 36.60 -1.38
C SER A 900 -8.20 37.01 -2.25
N PRO A 901 -9.07 37.93 -1.78
CA PRO A 901 -10.15 38.47 -2.61
C PRO A 901 -9.65 39.28 -3.82
N LYS A 902 -8.36 39.61 -3.87
CA LYS A 902 -7.71 40.35 -4.96
C LYS A 902 -7.13 39.46 -6.06
N HIS A 903 -7.19 38.14 -5.91
CA HIS A 903 -6.70 37.21 -6.93
C HIS A 903 -7.64 37.19 -8.16
N ASP A 904 -7.21 36.47 -9.19
CA ASP A 904 -8.01 36.15 -10.36
C ASP A 904 -8.24 34.63 -10.41
N TRP A 905 -9.39 34.23 -10.98
CA TRP A 905 -9.81 32.83 -11.05
C TRP A 905 -10.12 32.42 -12.50
N LEU A 906 -9.84 31.17 -12.82
CA LEU A 906 -10.27 30.49 -14.03
C LEU A 906 -11.55 29.71 -13.70
N VAL A 907 -12.64 29.99 -14.40
CA VAL A 907 -13.88 29.20 -14.28
C VAL A 907 -13.87 28.15 -15.36
N VAL A 908 -14.01 26.88 -14.99
CA VAL A 908 -14.10 25.77 -15.96
C VAL A 908 -15.52 25.71 -16.52
N PRO A 909 -15.75 25.99 -17.81
CA PRO A 909 -17.08 25.93 -18.39
C PRO A 909 -17.54 24.47 -18.55
N PRO A 910 -18.86 24.19 -18.47
CA PRO A 910 -19.41 22.91 -18.88
C PRO A 910 -19.12 22.62 -20.36
N LEU A 911 -19.09 21.34 -20.74
CA LEU A 911 -19.00 20.95 -22.14
C LEU A 911 -20.27 21.35 -22.91
N GLU A 912 -20.13 22.24 -23.90
CA GLU A 912 -21.24 22.69 -24.74
C GLU A 912 -21.62 21.69 -25.85
N LYS A 913 -20.74 20.72 -26.15
CA LYS A 913 -20.91 19.72 -27.21
C LYS A 913 -20.29 18.38 -26.84
N THR A 914 -20.87 17.30 -27.35
CA THR A 914 -20.28 15.96 -27.27
C THR A 914 -19.01 15.91 -28.10
N ILE A 915 -17.94 15.37 -27.54
CA ILE A 915 -16.65 15.19 -28.20
C ILE A 915 -16.48 13.70 -28.51
N GLU A 916 -15.96 13.38 -29.71
CA GLU A 916 -15.64 12.01 -30.10
C GLU A 916 -14.59 11.38 -29.18
N VAL A 917 -14.61 10.05 -29.07
CA VAL A 917 -13.60 9.28 -28.31
C VAL A 917 -12.22 9.53 -28.91
N GLY A 918 -11.19 9.65 -28.08
CA GLY A 918 -9.82 9.96 -28.51
C GLY A 918 -9.56 11.44 -28.84
N LYS A 919 -10.55 12.33 -28.69
CA LYS A 919 -10.37 13.78 -28.91
C LYS A 919 -10.55 14.61 -27.64
N LEU A 920 -9.85 15.74 -27.57
CA LEU A 920 -9.95 16.78 -26.54
C LEU A 920 -10.53 18.07 -27.12
N LEU A 921 -11.19 18.88 -26.29
CA LEU A 921 -11.65 20.22 -26.66
C LEU A 921 -10.65 21.26 -26.14
N VAL A 922 -9.82 21.81 -27.04
CA VAL A 922 -8.78 22.78 -26.68
C VAL A 922 -9.13 24.11 -27.34
N GLY A 923 -9.43 25.13 -26.52
CA GLY A 923 -9.79 26.46 -27.03
C GLY A 923 -11.03 26.49 -27.94
N GLY A 924 -11.94 25.52 -27.82
CA GLY A 924 -13.16 25.39 -28.62
C GLY A 924 -13.05 24.46 -29.84
N GLU A 925 -11.85 24.01 -30.18
CA GLU A 925 -11.58 23.09 -31.29
C GLU A 925 -11.36 21.66 -30.78
N ALA A 926 -11.90 20.67 -31.50
CA ALA A 926 -11.69 19.26 -31.17
C ALA A 926 -10.37 18.79 -31.81
N ILE A 927 -9.40 18.42 -30.97
CA ILE A 927 -8.06 17.97 -31.38
C ILE A 927 -7.90 16.51 -30.97
N ASP A 928 -7.25 15.71 -31.83
CA ASP A 928 -6.86 14.34 -31.49
C ASP A 928 -5.87 14.31 -30.31
N PHE A 929 -6.04 13.35 -29.40
CA PHE A 929 -5.27 13.30 -28.15
C PHE A 929 -3.76 13.14 -28.41
N ASP A 930 -3.37 12.31 -29.37
CA ASP A 930 -1.96 12.08 -29.68
C ASP A 930 -1.35 13.24 -30.47
N ASP A 931 -2.13 13.88 -31.35
CA ASP A 931 -1.72 15.14 -31.98
C ASP A 931 -1.51 16.23 -30.92
N TRP A 932 -2.40 16.32 -29.93
CA TRP A 932 -2.29 17.27 -28.83
C TRP A 932 -1.05 17.00 -27.97
N LYS A 933 -0.79 15.75 -27.56
CA LYS A 933 0.44 15.35 -26.84
C LYS A 933 1.69 15.74 -27.63
N ARG A 934 1.73 15.48 -28.93
CA ARG A 934 2.85 15.88 -29.81
C ARG A 934 3.02 17.40 -29.87
N SER A 935 1.93 18.14 -29.97
CA SER A 935 1.96 19.61 -29.98
C SER A 935 2.51 20.17 -28.66
N LEU A 936 2.17 19.56 -27.53
CA LEU A 936 2.72 19.95 -26.22
C LEU A 936 4.21 19.65 -26.10
N LYS A 937 4.67 18.47 -26.53
CA LYS A 937 6.10 18.13 -26.57
C LYS A 937 6.89 19.18 -27.35
N GLN A 938 6.34 19.65 -28.47
CA GLN A 938 6.95 20.73 -29.25
C GLN A 938 6.86 22.11 -28.56
N GLN A 939 5.69 22.49 -28.05
CA GLN A 939 5.45 23.78 -27.40
C GLN A 939 6.35 23.95 -26.16
N TRP A 940 6.49 22.89 -25.37
CA TRP A 940 7.22 22.89 -24.11
C TRP A 940 8.65 22.38 -24.25
N GLN A 941 9.07 21.83 -25.39
CA GLN A 941 10.40 21.26 -25.62
C GLN A 941 10.73 20.15 -24.61
N VAL A 942 9.81 19.20 -24.43
CA VAL A 942 9.89 18.13 -23.42
C VAL A 942 10.00 16.73 -24.00
#